data_AF-A0A1W5CTG0-F1
#
_entry.id   AF-A0A1W5CTG0-F1
#
_cell.length_a   1.000
_cell.length_b   1.000
_cell.length_c   1.000
_cell.angle_alpha   90.00
_cell.angle_beta   90.00
_cell.angle_gamma   90.00
#
_symmetry.space_group_name_H-M   'P 1'
#
loop_
_entity.id
_entity.type
_entity.pdbx_description
1 polymer ?
#
loop_
_entity_poly.entity_id
_entity_poly.type
_entity_poly.pdbx_seq_one_letter_code
_entity_poly.pdbx_strand_id
1 'polypeptide(L)'
;MANRNLAHRDRNPSSPNAAEMGGAGYQEASSPPNNTMVSRFSRILDSFKTHLSQEDVDRFKVATFNDLKSAVRDIQTEQAGRKSLRNLNKIRPYLDGLEQYAAVIEVFVNSKPDILAFIWGPIKFCLKIASNFLEAFDALLDAYKKIGDALPIFSAINDLFSSHSHVQQLLVNLYEDILDFHGRAVRFFRQKAWKITMKLAFRTFRSMFEDVLKNLERSKDLLYRSADIASFREAQDSRALFKQQFDAQEERERRDRKSTVLEWLSHESCERFHEELQEKRKGFPNTARWIFQETAYKEWLSGTRARDQPFWISGIPGAGKTVLFSSIVDEIRSNSPKATVAFFYCKYNNVLRNSYQEIVKSLIAQLLYNDDDCLRYLYDKAVTSRERHPSTRSVLEDLIVTLAQLHRNLFIGIDGVDECEPSERRCILSLVHNLLKLSDTGLDLKVFLASCTEKDIEESLQPSTHLALKPHHLDSDIRSYIDIRSIELGEAFSFNEERVHEVACKVAGRPKGMFLLARLIMDNLLEQETWEDVNKELGTGILHRRIDEAYGRMLLRIRKHENAIPRVKNILGMMTVAKRPLWLHEIQGALSIRLDDKSIDLEHRKIRKHLKAICGSIVEVHEYDSVELIHHTAKTFLEQTHSEQFINADIANRNMATLCMSYLTFDCIALEFNNPEYLKRVKKGEYAFLEYSICYSIQHMRFFRSAVNEVSEEIHFLMKLSHDVLDLHSKVLLSGDTPKNGRYIATADQEATWKLLDHVQESFEAAHTIDNDSDQLGFPKPKLYRLLLHIRGLVEAAREESTGLSTPITEAY
;
A
#
# COMPACT_ATOMS: atom_id res chain seq x y z
N MET A 1 -45.88 -31.44 4.58
CA MET A 1 -47.06 -32.09 3.94
C MET A 1 -46.86 -31.96 2.43
N ALA A 2 -46.39 -33.04 1.78
CA ALA A 2 -47.16 -33.86 0.81
C ALA A 2 -47.30 -33.17 -0.57
N ASN A 3 -47.16 -33.78 -1.74
CA ASN A 3 -46.74 -35.09 -2.29
C ASN A 3 -46.67 -34.82 -3.82
N ARG A 4 -45.62 -35.23 -4.56
CA ARG A 4 -45.54 -36.43 -5.44
C ARG A 4 -46.47 -36.51 -6.66
N ASN A 5 -45.88 -37.06 -7.75
CA ASN A 5 -46.46 -37.90 -8.84
C ASN A 5 -46.95 -37.20 -10.13
N LEU A 6 -46.85 -37.70 -11.39
CA LEU A 6 -46.46 -38.94 -12.11
C LEU A 6 -46.31 -38.55 -13.62
N ALA A 7 -45.31 -38.96 -14.41
CA ALA A 7 -45.15 -40.18 -15.24
C ALA A 7 -46.04 -40.37 -16.51
N HIS A 8 -45.41 -40.61 -17.68
CA HIS A 8 -45.75 -41.55 -18.80
C HIS A 8 -44.65 -41.42 -19.91
N ARG A 9 -43.82 -42.41 -20.30
CA ARG A 9 -43.98 -43.71 -21.05
C ARG A 9 -44.62 -43.53 -22.45
N ASP A 10 -44.18 -44.13 -23.58
CA ASP A 10 -43.36 -45.30 -23.95
C ASP A 10 -42.99 -45.23 -25.46
N ARG A 11 -41.96 -45.98 -25.93
CA ARG A 11 -42.08 -47.04 -26.95
C ARG A 11 -40.74 -47.72 -27.35
N ASN A 12 -40.72 -49.04 -27.17
CA ASN A 12 -39.86 -50.07 -27.80
C ASN A 12 -40.53 -50.55 -29.13
N PRO A 13 -40.08 -51.56 -29.94
CA PRO A 13 -39.29 -52.76 -29.58
C PRO A 13 -38.31 -53.32 -30.68
N SER A 14 -37.49 -54.34 -30.33
CA SER A 14 -37.43 -55.64 -31.05
C SER A 14 -36.26 -56.54 -30.59
N SER A 15 -36.55 -57.84 -30.38
CA SER A 15 -35.63 -58.98 -30.16
C SER A 15 -36.21 -60.22 -30.86
N PRO A 16 -35.43 -61.29 -31.17
CA PRO A 16 -35.52 -62.52 -30.36
C PRO A 16 -34.28 -63.48 -30.31
N ASN A 17 -34.11 -64.21 -29.18
CA ASN A 17 -33.75 -65.64 -28.92
C ASN A 17 -32.60 -66.38 -29.70
N ALA A 18 -31.82 -67.37 -29.20
CA ALA A 18 -31.80 -68.22 -27.99
C ALA A 18 -30.49 -69.08 -27.91
N ALA A 19 -30.28 -69.73 -26.74
CA ALA A 19 -29.71 -71.07 -26.47
C ALA A 19 -28.20 -71.32 -26.13
N GLU A 20 -28.02 -71.73 -24.86
CA GLU A 20 -27.27 -72.88 -24.29
C GLU A 20 -25.72 -72.98 -24.19
N MET A 21 -25.30 -73.06 -22.92
CA MET A 21 -24.34 -73.97 -22.24
C MET A 21 -22.87 -74.09 -22.71
N GLY A 22 -21.96 -73.79 -21.75
CA GLY A 22 -20.58 -74.29 -21.74
C GLY A 22 -19.65 -73.46 -20.85
N GLY A 23 -19.34 -73.95 -19.65
CA GLY A 23 -18.55 -73.21 -18.65
C GLY A 23 -17.04 -73.17 -18.90
N ALA A 24 -16.35 -72.25 -18.21
CA ALA A 24 -14.99 -72.42 -17.70
C ALA A 24 -14.57 -71.20 -16.86
N GLY A 25 -14.18 -71.46 -15.61
CA GLY A 25 -13.04 -70.84 -14.92
C GLY A 25 -12.93 -69.32 -14.84
N TYR A 26 -13.07 -68.80 -13.62
CA TYR A 26 -12.32 -67.62 -13.18
C TYR A 26 -10.83 -67.80 -13.50
N GLN A 27 -10.29 -66.97 -14.40
CA GLN A 27 -8.85 -66.72 -14.50
C GLN A 27 -8.59 -65.29 -14.02
N GLU A 28 -7.99 -65.19 -12.83
CA GLU A 28 -7.21 -64.03 -12.42
C GLU A 28 -6.12 -63.78 -13.47
N ALA A 29 -6.23 -62.69 -14.21
CA ALA A 29 -5.15 -62.21 -15.06
C ALA A 29 -4.12 -61.48 -14.19
N SER A 30 -3.16 -62.24 -13.69
CA SER A 30 -1.92 -61.79 -13.07
C SER A 30 -1.12 -60.89 -14.02
N SER A 31 -1.16 -59.58 -13.80
CA SER A 31 -0.21 -58.61 -14.37
C SER A 31 1.02 -58.53 -13.44
N PRO A 32 2.27 -58.53 -13.96
CA PRO A 32 3.45 -58.56 -13.10
C PRO A 32 3.56 -57.25 -12.27
N PRO A 33 3.89 -57.33 -10.97
CA PRO A 33 3.93 -56.19 -10.03
C PRO A 33 4.91 -55.07 -10.44
N ASN A 34 5.89 -55.35 -11.30
CA ASN A 34 6.89 -54.39 -11.75
C ASN A 34 6.32 -53.23 -12.58
N ASN A 35 5.30 -53.45 -13.42
CA ASN A 35 4.82 -52.41 -14.35
C ASN A 35 4.06 -51.27 -13.64
N THR A 36 3.49 -51.55 -12.46
CA THR A 36 2.79 -50.59 -11.60
C THR A 36 3.70 -49.66 -10.79
N MET A 37 4.92 -50.09 -10.45
CA MET A 37 5.86 -49.26 -9.71
C MET A 37 6.55 -48.23 -10.61
N VAL A 38 6.97 -48.66 -11.80
CA VAL A 38 7.61 -47.77 -12.79
C VAL A 38 6.69 -46.62 -13.18
N SER A 39 5.39 -46.87 -13.35
CA SER A 39 4.41 -45.83 -13.67
C SER A 39 4.23 -44.82 -12.53
N ARG A 40 4.31 -45.24 -11.26
CA ARG A 40 4.25 -44.35 -10.09
C ARG A 40 5.46 -43.43 -10.01
N PHE A 41 6.68 -43.96 -10.13
CA PHE A 41 7.90 -43.13 -10.18
C PHE A 41 7.89 -42.18 -11.38
N SER A 42 7.46 -42.66 -12.55
CA SER A 42 7.34 -41.82 -13.75
C SER A 42 6.38 -40.66 -13.53
N ARG A 43 5.21 -40.89 -12.91
CA ARG A 43 4.23 -39.84 -12.62
C ARG A 43 4.79 -38.76 -11.68
N ILE A 44 5.51 -39.16 -10.62
CA ILE A 44 6.16 -38.21 -9.71
C ILE A 44 7.23 -37.41 -10.45
N LEU A 45 8.05 -38.08 -11.25
CA LEU A 45 9.09 -37.43 -12.04
C LEU A 45 8.50 -36.44 -13.06
N ASP A 46 7.39 -36.79 -13.72
CA ASP A 46 6.73 -35.90 -14.67
C ASP A 46 6.14 -34.69 -13.95
N SER A 47 5.52 -34.88 -12.78
CA SER A 47 5.09 -33.78 -11.90
C SER A 47 6.26 -32.92 -11.40
N PHE A 48 7.45 -33.48 -11.21
CA PHE A 48 8.64 -32.72 -10.84
C PHE A 48 9.13 -31.87 -12.03
N LYS A 49 9.18 -32.46 -13.23
CA LYS A 49 9.61 -31.79 -14.47
C LYS A 49 8.73 -30.59 -14.84
N THR A 50 7.43 -30.60 -14.53
CA THR A 50 6.56 -29.43 -14.79
C THR A 50 6.97 -28.18 -14.02
N HIS A 51 7.76 -28.32 -12.96
CA HIS A 51 8.25 -27.21 -12.13
C HIS A 51 9.68 -26.76 -12.50
N LEU A 52 10.28 -27.36 -13.53
CA LEU A 52 11.65 -27.07 -13.97
C LEU A 52 11.68 -26.34 -15.31
N SER A 53 12.77 -25.61 -15.56
CA SER A 53 13.05 -25.10 -16.90
C SER A 53 13.48 -26.24 -17.83
N GLN A 54 13.27 -26.10 -19.13
CA GLN A 54 13.72 -27.10 -20.11
C GLN A 54 15.25 -27.30 -20.04
N GLU A 55 16.01 -26.24 -19.77
CA GLU A 55 17.46 -26.30 -19.53
C GLU A 55 17.82 -27.20 -18.33
N ASP A 56 17.08 -27.10 -17.22
CA ASP A 56 17.28 -27.95 -16.05
C ASP A 56 16.96 -29.42 -16.35
N VAL A 57 15.85 -29.67 -17.05
CA VAL A 57 15.45 -31.03 -17.48
C VAL A 57 16.55 -31.66 -18.33
N ASP A 58 17.07 -30.92 -19.31
CA ASP A 58 18.11 -31.39 -20.22
C ASP A 58 19.45 -31.61 -19.51
N ARG A 59 19.75 -30.79 -18.51
CA ARG A 59 20.95 -30.93 -17.67
C ARG A 59 20.85 -32.09 -16.69
N PHE A 60 19.67 -32.35 -16.12
CA PHE A 60 19.49 -33.38 -15.09
C PHE A 60 19.36 -34.77 -15.67
N LYS A 61 18.74 -34.93 -16.85
CA LYS A 61 18.50 -36.25 -17.47
C LYS A 61 19.78 -37.03 -17.81
N VAL A 62 20.94 -36.36 -17.88
CA VAL A 62 22.25 -36.97 -18.17
C VAL A 62 23.13 -37.11 -16.92
N ALA A 63 22.65 -36.72 -15.73
CA ALA A 63 23.46 -36.72 -14.53
C ALA A 63 23.65 -38.13 -13.96
N THR A 64 24.90 -38.51 -13.66
CA THR A 64 25.22 -39.76 -12.97
C THR A 64 25.70 -39.51 -11.53
N PHE A 65 25.75 -40.57 -10.72
CA PHE A 65 26.31 -40.48 -9.37
C PHE A 65 27.81 -40.12 -9.39
N ASN A 66 28.56 -40.60 -10.39
CA ASN A 66 29.96 -40.25 -10.58
C ASN A 66 30.13 -38.76 -10.91
N ASP A 67 29.23 -38.19 -11.71
CA ASP A 67 29.22 -36.75 -12.00
C ASP A 67 29.00 -35.90 -10.75
N LEU A 68 28.16 -36.37 -9.82
CA LEU A 68 27.92 -35.72 -8.54
C LEU A 68 29.16 -35.83 -7.63
N LYS A 69 29.77 -37.02 -7.51
CA LYS A 69 31.03 -37.23 -6.78
C LYS A 69 32.16 -36.33 -7.30
N SER A 70 32.29 -36.20 -8.64
CA SER A 70 33.25 -35.28 -9.25
C SER A 70 32.94 -33.83 -8.87
N ALA A 71 31.69 -33.39 -9.01
CA ALA A 71 31.31 -32.01 -8.66
C ALA A 71 31.58 -31.66 -7.19
N VAL A 72 31.37 -32.60 -6.26
CA VAL A 72 31.70 -32.40 -4.84
C VAL A 72 33.21 -32.20 -4.63
N ARG A 73 34.06 -32.98 -5.31
CA ARG A 73 35.53 -32.82 -5.28
C ARG A 73 35.99 -31.51 -5.90
N ASP A 74 35.36 -31.11 -7.01
CA ASP A 74 35.65 -29.84 -7.68
C ASP A 74 35.34 -28.66 -6.75
N ILE A 75 34.17 -28.67 -6.10
CA ILE A 75 33.76 -27.64 -5.14
C ILE A 75 34.73 -27.57 -3.95
N GLN A 76 35.16 -28.72 -3.41
CA GLN A 76 36.16 -28.76 -2.33
C GLN A 76 37.47 -28.08 -2.76
N THR A 77 37.93 -28.37 -3.98
CA THR A 77 39.19 -27.86 -4.53
C THR A 77 39.10 -26.34 -4.78
N GLU A 78 38.00 -25.88 -5.36
CA GLU A 78 37.73 -24.45 -5.59
C GLU A 78 37.63 -23.67 -4.27
N GLN A 79 36.93 -24.22 -3.28
CA GLN A 79 36.81 -23.62 -1.96
C GLN A 79 38.16 -23.54 -1.21
N ALA A 80 39.05 -24.52 -1.39
CA ALA A 80 40.41 -24.50 -0.87
C ALA A 80 41.22 -23.35 -1.47
N GLY A 81 41.17 -23.20 -2.80
CA GLY A 81 41.88 -22.14 -3.53
C GLY A 81 41.53 -20.73 -3.05
N ARG A 82 40.28 -20.50 -2.65
CA ARG A 82 39.80 -19.20 -2.15
C ARG A 82 39.69 -19.10 -0.61
N LYS A 83 40.32 -20.02 0.13
CA LYS A 83 40.34 -20.05 1.62
C LYS A 83 38.94 -20.04 2.28
N SER A 84 38.01 -20.77 1.69
CA SER A 84 36.59 -20.78 2.09
C SER A 84 36.03 -22.18 2.36
N LEU A 85 36.92 -23.13 2.65
CA LEU A 85 36.56 -24.54 2.89
C LEU A 85 35.40 -24.68 3.86
N ARG A 86 34.49 -25.59 3.53
CA ARG A 86 33.38 -26.03 4.38
C ARG A 86 33.44 -27.52 4.64
N ASN A 87 32.73 -27.97 5.66
CA ASN A 87 32.68 -29.37 6.05
C ASN A 87 31.77 -30.18 5.10
N LEU A 88 32.24 -30.38 3.87
CA LEU A 88 31.57 -31.15 2.82
C LEU A 88 31.32 -32.61 3.22
N ASN A 89 32.03 -33.15 4.22
CA ASN A 89 31.71 -34.48 4.77
C ASN A 89 30.30 -34.56 5.36
N LYS A 90 29.64 -33.43 5.67
CA LYS A 90 28.24 -33.39 6.09
C LYS A 90 27.27 -34.01 5.09
N ILE A 91 27.58 -33.98 3.79
CA ILE A 91 26.68 -34.57 2.76
C ILE A 91 26.82 -36.09 2.64
N ARG A 92 27.90 -36.67 3.20
CA ARG A 92 28.24 -38.07 2.99
C ARG A 92 27.14 -39.06 3.42
N PRO A 93 26.49 -38.92 4.60
CA PRO A 93 25.39 -39.81 4.98
C PRO A 93 24.26 -39.83 3.95
N TYR A 94 23.97 -38.67 3.34
CA TYR A 94 22.95 -38.55 2.32
C TYR A 94 23.36 -39.20 1.00
N LEU A 95 24.59 -39.00 0.54
CA LEU A 95 25.09 -39.63 -0.69
C LEU A 95 25.14 -41.16 -0.55
N ASP A 96 25.64 -41.65 0.58
CA ASP A 96 25.76 -43.09 0.86
C ASP A 96 24.35 -43.73 0.97
N GLY A 97 23.40 -43.05 1.61
CA GLY A 97 22.01 -43.49 1.70
C GLY A 97 21.27 -43.47 0.36
N LEU A 98 21.48 -42.43 -0.46
CA LEU A 98 20.90 -42.34 -1.79
C LEU A 98 21.50 -43.37 -2.76
N GLU A 99 22.78 -43.70 -2.66
CA GLU A 99 23.40 -44.76 -3.48
C GLU A 99 22.73 -46.12 -3.20
N GLN A 100 22.51 -46.43 -1.91
CA GLN A 100 21.77 -47.63 -1.52
C GLN A 100 20.31 -47.60 -1.98
N TYR A 101 19.64 -46.45 -1.83
CA TYR A 101 18.28 -46.26 -2.30
C TYR A 101 18.16 -46.45 -3.82
N ALA A 102 19.08 -45.85 -4.58
CA ALA A 102 19.15 -45.94 -6.03
C ALA A 102 19.31 -47.40 -6.49
N ALA A 103 20.17 -48.16 -5.82
CA ALA A 103 20.36 -49.58 -6.10
C ALA A 103 19.07 -50.40 -5.87
N VAL A 104 18.29 -50.07 -4.84
CA VAL A 104 16.99 -50.73 -4.59
C VAL A 104 15.97 -50.40 -5.69
N ILE A 105 15.81 -49.11 -6.02
CA ILE A 105 14.82 -48.71 -7.03
C ILE A 105 15.20 -49.18 -8.43
N GLU A 106 16.50 -49.30 -8.76
CA GLU A 106 17.01 -49.77 -10.05
C GLU A 106 16.43 -51.12 -10.46
N VAL A 107 16.25 -52.03 -9.49
CA VAL A 107 15.61 -53.35 -9.69
C VAL A 107 14.19 -53.22 -10.27
N PHE A 108 13.47 -52.16 -9.88
CA PHE A 108 12.08 -51.93 -10.31
C PHE A 108 11.99 -51.11 -11.60
N VAL A 109 12.86 -50.11 -11.79
CA VAL A 109 12.77 -49.18 -12.94
C VAL A 109 13.46 -49.64 -14.22
N ASN A 110 14.17 -50.77 -14.16
CA ASN A 110 14.45 -51.73 -15.25
C ASN A 110 14.33 -51.15 -16.68
N SER A 111 15.21 -50.19 -17.04
CA SER A 111 15.35 -49.45 -18.33
C SER A 111 14.95 -47.96 -18.40
N LYS A 112 14.66 -47.26 -17.29
CA LYS A 112 14.49 -45.78 -17.27
C LYS A 112 15.62 -45.06 -16.52
N PRO A 113 16.78 -44.82 -17.16
CA PRO A 113 17.94 -44.17 -16.52
C PRO A 113 17.64 -42.74 -16.06
N ASP A 114 16.65 -42.11 -16.69
CA ASP A 114 16.12 -40.79 -16.37
C ASP A 114 15.49 -40.71 -14.97
N ILE A 115 14.93 -41.79 -14.40
CA ILE A 115 14.43 -41.76 -13.01
C ILE A 115 15.58 -41.61 -12.01
N LEU A 116 16.68 -42.33 -12.24
CA LEU A 116 17.88 -42.27 -11.40
C LEU A 116 18.62 -40.94 -11.60
N ALA A 117 18.71 -40.45 -12.83
CA ALA A 117 19.44 -39.22 -13.15
C ALA A 117 18.90 -38.00 -12.40
N PHE A 118 17.58 -37.93 -12.20
CA PHE A 118 16.91 -36.84 -11.48
C PHE A 118 17.08 -36.88 -9.95
N ILE A 119 17.65 -37.95 -9.40
CA ILE A 119 18.13 -37.96 -8.00
C ILE A 119 19.41 -37.12 -7.91
N TRP A 120 20.32 -37.27 -8.87
CA TRP A 120 21.68 -36.69 -8.81
C TRP A 120 21.76 -35.27 -9.36
N GLY A 121 21.07 -35.01 -10.47
CA GLY A 121 21.11 -33.73 -11.20
C GLY A 121 20.81 -32.51 -10.33
N PRO A 122 19.68 -32.49 -9.60
CA PRO A 122 19.32 -31.39 -8.71
C PRO A 122 20.33 -31.15 -7.59
N ILE A 123 20.87 -32.20 -6.97
CA ILE A 123 21.91 -32.07 -5.92
C ILE A 123 23.13 -31.34 -6.48
N LYS A 124 23.63 -31.82 -7.64
CA LYS A 124 24.77 -31.21 -8.33
C LYS A 124 24.52 -29.75 -8.68
N PHE A 125 23.30 -29.42 -9.10
CA PHE A 125 22.89 -28.04 -9.40
C PHE A 125 22.90 -27.14 -8.17
N CYS A 126 22.18 -27.52 -7.12
CA CYS A 126 22.06 -26.74 -5.89
C CYS A 126 23.43 -26.52 -5.23
N LEU A 127 24.27 -27.56 -5.15
CA LEU A 127 25.62 -27.45 -4.57
C LEU A 127 26.52 -26.51 -5.38
N LYS A 128 26.46 -26.54 -6.72
CA LYS A 128 27.27 -25.64 -7.57
C LYS A 128 26.85 -24.18 -7.46
N ILE A 129 25.56 -23.89 -7.26
CA ILE A 129 25.10 -22.51 -7.06
C ILE A 129 25.44 -22.05 -5.64
N ALA A 130 25.10 -22.86 -4.64
CA ALA A 130 25.30 -22.53 -3.24
C ALA A 130 26.79 -22.45 -2.87
N SER A 131 27.69 -23.17 -3.55
CA SER A 131 29.12 -23.20 -3.22
C SER A 131 29.70 -21.79 -3.11
N ASN A 132 29.25 -20.84 -3.94
CA ASN A 132 29.73 -19.46 -3.98
C ASN A 132 29.15 -18.56 -2.87
N PHE A 133 28.27 -19.08 -2.01
CA PHE A 133 27.62 -18.36 -0.93
C PHE A 133 27.62 -19.20 0.35
N LEU A 134 28.57 -18.91 1.24
CA LEU A 134 28.96 -19.83 2.33
C LEU A 134 27.80 -20.21 3.26
N GLU A 135 26.93 -19.27 3.60
CA GLU A 135 25.78 -19.50 4.47
C GLU A 135 24.75 -20.42 3.81
N ALA A 136 24.42 -20.18 2.53
CA ALA A 136 23.53 -21.06 1.77
C ALA A 136 24.13 -22.45 1.60
N PHE A 137 25.43 -22.54 1.38
CA PHE A 137 26.13 -23.82 1.29
C PHE A 137 26.04 -24.60 2.60
N ASP A 138 26.33 -23.96 3.74
CA ASP A 138 26.26 -24.60 5.05
C ASP A 138 24.83 -25.03 5.41
N ALA A 139 23.82 -24.20 5.12
CA ALA A 139 22.43 -24.55 5.35
C ALA A 139 21.95 -25.72 4.47
N LEU A 140 22.34 -25.72 3.19
CA LEU A 140 22.04 -26.81 2.26
C LEU A 140 22.73 -28.12 2.69
N LEU A 141 23.99 -28.05 3.15
CA LEU A 141 24.70 -29.22 3.69
C LEU A 141 24.08 -29.75 4.99
N ASP A 142 23.61 -28.86 5.87
CA ASP A 142 22.88 -29.25 7.09
C ASP A 142 21.54 -29.93 6.74
N ALA A 143 20.81 -29.41 5.73
CA ALA A 143 19.59 -30.03 5.26
C ALA A 143 19.86 -31.42 4.66
N TYR A 144 20.86 -31.55 3.78
CA TYR A 144 21.24 -32.86 3.24
C TYR A 144 21.65 -33.83 4.33
N LYS A 145 22.45 -33.39 5.32
CA LYS A 145 22.81 -34.25 6.45
C LYS A 145 21.57 -34.80 7.15
N LYS A 146 20.60 -33.94 7.48
CA LYS A 146 19.34 -34.37 8.14
C LYS A 146 18.52 -35.32 7.28
N ILE A 147 18.43 -35.08 5.96
CA ILE A 147 17.77 -36.01 5.04
C ILE A 147 18.49 -37.36 5.08
N GLY A 148 19.82 -37.36 4.97
CA GLY A 148 20.63 -38.58 5.07
C GLY A 148 20.41 -39.33 6.38
N ASP A 149 20.36 -38.62 7.50
CA ASP A 149 20.05 -39.19 8.82
C ASP A 149 18.62 -39.75 8.88
N ALA A 150 17.69 -39.19 8.11
CA ALA A 150 16.31 -39.65 7.96
C ALA A 150 16.11 -40.74 6.89
N LEU A 151 17.14 -41.13 6.12
CA LEU A 151 17.05 -42.27 5.23
C LEU A 151 17.14 -43.60 6.01
N PRO A 152 16.39 -44.63 5.60
CA PRO A 152 16.49 -45.97 6.19
C PRO A 152 17.79 -46.68 5.75
N ILE A 153 18.20 -47.69 6.51
CA ILE A 153 19.31 -48.57 6.12
C ILE A 153 18.74 -49.62 5.17
N PHE A 154 18.79 -49.33 3.86
CA PHE A 154 18.14 -50.17 2.83
C PHE A 154 18.66 -51.61 2.80
N SER A 155 19.93 -51.83 3.15
CA SER A 155 20.52 -53.18 3.23
C SER A 155 19.85 -54.07 4.29
N ALA A 156 19.29 -53.49 5.36
CA ALA A 156 18.64 -54.23 6.44
C ALA A 156 17.21 -54.69 6.10
N ILE A 157 16.63 -54.16 5.02
CA ILE A 157 15.21 -54.36 4.63
C ILE A 157 15.09 -54.84 3.17
N ASN A 158 16.19 -55.28 2.56
CA ASN A 158 16.28 -55.62 1.15
C ASN A 158 15.28 -56.71 0.73
N ASP A 159 15.11 -57.73 1.56
CA ASP A 159 14.23 -58.87 1.30
C ASP A 159 12.73 -58.50 1.37
N LEU A 160 12.39 -57.40 2.05
CA LEU A 160 11.00 -56.96 2.23
C LEU A 160 10.44 -56.22 1.00
N PHE A 161 11.31 -55.65 0.16
CA PHE A 161 10.92 -54.81 -0.99
C PHE A 161 10.23 -55.61 -2.10
N SER A 162 10.64 -56.86 -2.29
CA SER A 162 10.10 -57.75 -3.32
C SER A 162 8.76 -58.35 -2.91
N SER A 163 8.55 -58.53 -1.60
CA SER A 163 7.46 -59.34 -1.05
C SER A 163 6.27 -58.53 -0.55
N HIS A 164 6.41 -57.23 -0.30
CA HIS A 164 5.37 -56.41 0.32
C HIS A 164 5.06 -55.13 -0.47
N SER A 165 3.84 -55.05 -1.01
CA SER A 165 3.33 -53.90 -1.78
C SER A 165 3.30 -52.58 -0.98
N HIS A 166 3.20 -52.67 0.36
CA HIS A 166 3.23 -51.52 1.26
C HIS A 166 4.63 -50.89 1.36
N VAL A 167 5.68 -51.73 1.42
CA VAL A 167 7.08 -51.28 1.45
C VAL A 167 7.45 -50.67 0.10
N GLN A 168 6.92 -51.22 -1.01
CA GLN A 168 7.04 -50.63 -2.35
C GLN A 168 6.44 -49.22 -2.43
N GLN A 169 5.28 -48.98 -1.79
CA GLN A 169 4.71 -47.62 -1.73
C GLN A 169 5.56 -46.65 -0.88
N LEU A 170 6.25 -47.13 0.16
CA LEU A 170 7.16 -46.29 0.95
C LEU A 170 8.38 -45.85 0.14
N LEU A 171 8.91 -46.71 -0.75
CA LEU A 171 9.96 -46.32 -1.70
C LEU A 171 9.45 -45.20 -2.64
N VAL A 172 8.24 -45.34 -3.18
CA VAL A 172 7.62 -44.31 -4.03
C VAL A 172 7.46 -42.98 -3.28
N ASN A 173 6.97 -43.03 -2.03
CA ASN A 173 6.81 -41.85 -1.19
C ASN A 173 8.16 -41.18 -0.89
N LEU A 174 9.22 -41.97 -0.65
CA LEU A 174 10.56 -41.46 -0.41
C LEU A 174 11.10 -40.72 -1.64
N TYR A 175 10.86 -41.25 -2.85
CA TYR A 175 11.20 -40.55 -4.09
C TYR A 175 10.46 -39.22 -4.21
N GLU A 176 9.17 -39.21 -3.87
CA GLU A 176 8.35 -37.99 -3.87
C GLU A 176 8.92 -36.94 -2.91
N ASP A 177 9.26 -37.33 -1.67
CA ASP A 177 9.85 -36.43 -0.67
C ASP A 177 11.23 -35.90 -1.12
N ILE A 178 12.08 -36.76 -1.70
CA ILE A 178 13.39 -36.37 -2.23
C ILE A 178 13.23 -35.36 -3.37
N LEU A 179 12.32 -35.60 -4.31
CA LEU A 179 12.08 -34.69 -5.42
C LEU A 179 11.37 -33.40 -4.99
N ASP A 180 10.48 -33.45 -4.00
CA ASP A 180 9.85 -32.25 -3.43
C ASP A 180 10.90 -31.34 -2.78
N PHE A 181 11.79 -31.89 -1.94
CA PHE A 181 12.92 -31.15 -1.37
C PHE A 181 13.75 -30.44 -2.46
N HIS A 182 14.16 -31.20 -3.49
CA HIS A 182 14.96 -30.63 -4.57
C HIS A 182 14.18 -29.63 -5.42
N GLY A 183 12.87 -29.80 -5.58
CA GLY A 183 12.02 -28.91 -6.36
C GLY A 183 11.97 -27.53 -5.70
N ARG A 184 11.76 -27.52 -4.38
CA ARG A 184 11.83 -26.31 -3.56
C ARG A 184 13.21 -25.65 -3.63
N ALA A 185 14.29 -26.43 -3.48
CA ALA A 185 15.66 -25.92 -3.53
C ALA A 185 16.06 -25.36 -4.90
N VAL A 186 15.75 -26.07 -6.00
CA VAL A 186 16.03 -25.61 -7.37
C VAL A 186 15.25 -24.34 -7.68
N ARG A 187 13.96 -24.29 -7.32
CA ARG A 187 13.12 -23.10 -7.49
C ARG A 187 13.71 -21.90 -6.76
N PHE A 188 14.16 -22.07 -5.51
CA PHE A 188 14.82 -21.02 -4.74
C PHE A 188 16.07 -20.50 -5.44
N PHE A 189 17.01 -21.37 -5.83
CA PHE A 189 18.27 -20.96 -6.45
C PHE A 189 18.12 -20.42 -7.90
N ARG A 190 16.98 -20.69 -8.55
CA ARG A 190 16.65 -20.12 -9.88
C ARG A 190 16.01 -18.73 -9.79
N GLN A 191 15.61 -18.25 -8.61
CA GLN A 191 15.15 -16.87 -8.47
C GLN A 191 16.30 -15.89 -8.80
N LYS A 192 16.05 -14.87 -9.65
CA LYS A 192 17.08 -13.88 -10.03
C LYS A 192 17.72 -13.20 -8.82
N ALA A 193 16.90 -12.93 -7.80
CA ALA A 193 17.31 -12.28 -6.57
C ALA A 193 17.61 -13.26 -5.43
N TRP A 194 17.85 -14.55 -5.68
CA TRP A 194 18.02 -15.55 -4.60
C TRP A 194 19.12 -15.19 -3.59
N LYS A 195 20.19 -14.49 -4.03
CA LYS A 195 21.26 -14.02 -3.13
C LYS A 195 20.75 -12.96 -2.15
N ILE A 196 19.85 -12.11 -2.63
CA ILE A 196 19.15 -11.12 -1.83
C ILE A 196 18.20 -11.91 -0.91
N THR A 197 17.26 -12.70 -1.44
CA THR A 197 16.34 -13.54 -0.64
C THR A 197 17.05 -14.38 0.43
N MET A 198 18.22 -14.95 0.15
CA MET A 198 19.01 -15.72 1.11
C MET A 198 19.53 -14.87 2.27
N LYS A 199 20.05 -13.66 1.99
CA LYS A 199 20.45 -12.70 3.03
C LYS A 199 19.26 -12.23 3.86
N LEU A 200 18.08 -12.16 3.24
CA LEU A 200 16.87 -11.60 3.83
C LEU A 200 16.00 -12.65 4.57
N ALA A 201 16.19 -13.94 4.30
CA ALA A 201 15.29 -15.00 4.77
C ALA A 201 16.04 -16.30 5.12
N PHE A 202 17.28 -16.22 5.62
CA PHE A 202 18.11 -17.38 5.97
C PHE A 202 17.39 -18.38 6.91
N ARG A 203 16.66 -17.87 7.92
CA ARG A 203 15.86 -18.71 8.83
C ARG A 203 14.74 -19.44 8.09
N THR A 204 14.10 -18.77 7.14
CA THR A 204 13.01 -19.31 6.33
C THR A 204 13.50 -20.36 5.32
N PHE A 205 14.70 -20.19 4.76
CA PHE A 205 15.33 -21.21 3.94
C PHE A 205 15.48 -22.53 4.72
N ARG A 206 15.79 -22.47 6.01
CA ARG A 206 15.84 -23.67 6.87
C ARG A 206 14.44 -24.25 7.14
N SER A 207 13.42 -23.42 7.34
CA SER A 207 12.05 -23.88 7.63
C SER A 207 11.34 -24.47 6.40
N MET A 208 11.69 -24.05 5.19
CA MET A 208 11.14 -24.54 3.90
C MET A 208 11.15 -26.07 3.74
N PHE A 209 12.04 -26.75 4.46
CA PHE A 209 12.27 -28.19 4.33
C PHE A 209 11.84 -28.99 5.56
N GLU A 210 11.31 -28.34 6.61
CA GLU A 210 11.01 -29.03 7.88
C GLU A 210 9.89 -30.08 7.77
N ASP A 211 8.90 -29.84 6.93
CA ASP A 211 7.82 -30.78 6.64
C ASP A 211 8.34 -32.00 5.87
N VAL A 212 9.17 -31.79 4.85
CA VAL A 212 9.79 -32.87 4.07
C VAL A 212 10.69 -33.72 4.97
N LEU A 213 11.48 -33.07 5.84
CA LEU A 213 12.31 -33.77 6.83
C LEU A 213 11.47 -34.62 7.80
N LYS A 214 10.36 -34.09 8.32
CA LYS A 214 9.43 -34.85 9.18
C LYS A 214 8.79 -36.02 8.44
N ASN A 215 8.45 -35.86 7.17
CA ASN A 215 7.89 -36.94 6.34
C ASN A 215 8.92 -38.06 6.11
N LEU A 216 10.18 -37.70 5.87
CA LEU A 216 11.29 -38.65 5.71
C LEU A 216 11.55 -39.42 7.01
N GLU A 217 11.61 -38.73 8.15
CA GLU A 217 11.77 -39.38 9.48
C GLU A 217 10.62 -40.36 9.76
N ARG A 218 9.37 -39.97 9.49
CA ARG A 218 8.22 -40.86 9.62
C ARG A 218 8.29 -42.04 8.66
N SER A 219 8.70 -41.82 7.42
CA SER A 219 8.84 -42.89 6.43
C SER A 219 9.90 -43.91 6.85
N LYS A 220 11.00 -43.45 7.46
CA LYS A 220 12.03 -44.30 8.08
C LYS A 220 11.48 -45.09 9.25
N ASP A 221 10.81 -44.44 10.20
CA ASP A 221 10.19 -45.12 11.36
C ASP A 221 9.16 -46.16 10.90
N LEU A 222 8.35 -45.83 9.90
CA LEU A 222 7.37 -46.72 9.31
C LEU A 222 8.02 -47.87 8.56
N LEU A 223 9.13 -47.68 7.86
CA LEU A 223 9.88 -48.78 7.23
C LEU A 223 10.38 -49.77 8.29
N TYR A 224 10.91 -49.29 9.41
CA TYR A 224 11.32 -50.16 10.51
C TYR A 224 10.13 -50.79 11.26
N ARG A 225 8.99 -50.10 11.36
CA ARG A 225 7.74 -50.61 11.99
C ARG A 225 6.85 -51.42 11.07
N SER A 226 7.04 -51.37 9.75
CA SER A 226 6.25 -52.09 8.73
C SER A 226 6.40 -53.62 8.79
N ALA A 227 7.22 -54.11 9.73
CA ALA A 227 7.18 -55.46 10.25
C ALA A 227 5.87 -55.82 10.99
N ASP A 228 5.00 -54.85 11.32
CA ASP A 228 3.68 -55.07 11.94
C ASP A 228 2.56 -54.26 11.24
N ILE A 229 1.64 -54.96 10.56
CA ILE A 229 0.67 -54.38 9.61
C ILE A 229 -0.64 -53.97 10.32
N ALA A 230 -0.70 -52.72 10.77
CA ALA A 230 -1.94 -51.95 11.06
C ALA A 230 -1.73 -50.43 10.88
N SER A 231 -0.48 -49.95 11.06
CA SER A 231 -0.03 -48.56 11.08
C SER A 231 -0.09 -47.79 9.73
N PHE A 232 -0.39 -48.46 8.61
CA PHE A 232 -0.18 -47.91 7.25
C PHE A 232 -1.29 -46.97 6.77
N ARG A 233 -2.56 -47.27 7.04
CA ARG A 233 -3.69 -46.40 6.64
C ARG A 233 -3.72 -45.11 7.45
N GLU A 234 -3.50 -45.21 8.77
CA GLU A 234 -3.35 -44.05 9.66
C GLU A 234 -2.21 -43.13 9.22
N ALA A 235 -1.11 -43.67 8.67
CA ALA A 235 0.01 -42.85 8.19
C ALA A 235 -0.33 -42.03 6.92
N GLN A 236 -1.10 -42.59 5.98
CA GLN A 236 -1.54 -41.84 4.78
C GLN A 236 -2.55 -40.75 5.14
N ASP A 237 -3.53 -41.07 5.98
CA ASP A 237 -4.54 -40.11 6.43
C ASP A 237 -3.91 -39.01 7.28
N SER A 238 -2.95 -39.37 8.15
CA SER A 238 -2.15 -38.42 8.92
C SER A 238 -1.34 -37.49 8.00
N ARG A 239 -0.70 -38.00 6.95
CA ARG A 239 0.07 -37.17 6.00
C ARG A 239 -0.79 -36.13 5.28
N ALA A 240 -1.98 -36.51 4.82
CA ALA A 240 -2.91 -35.59 4.17
C ALA A 240 -3.43 -34.52 5.15
N LEU A 241 -3.82 -34.93 6.36
CA LEU A 241 -4.29 -34.01 7.41
C LEU A 241 -3.20 -33.01 7.83
N PHE A 242 -1.97 -33.48 8.01
CA PHE A 242 -0.83 -32.63 8.36
C PHE A 242 -0.50 -31.61 7.26
N LYS A 243 -0.57 -32.01 5.98
CA LYS A 243 -0.38 -31.09 4.86
C LYS A 243 -1.42 -29.97 4.91
N GLN A 244 -2.70 -30.31 5.10
CA GLN A 244 -3.77 -29.32 5.19
C GLN A 244 -3.61 -28.39 6.41
N GLN A 245 -3.21 -28.93 7.57
CA GLN A 245 -2.94 -28.14 8.78
C GLN A 245 -1.74 -27.20 8.59
N PHE A 246 -0.70 -27.66 7.87
CA PHE A 246 0.48 -26.85 7.56
C PHE A 246 0.13 -25.71 6.62
N ASP A 247 -0.58 -25.98 5.51
CA ASP A 247 -1.01 -24.94 4.56
C ASP A 247 -1.86 -23.87 5.28
N ALA A 248 -2.75 -24.30 6.20
CA ALA A 248 -3.56 -23.39 7.00
C ALA A 248 -2.73 -22.57 8.01
N GLN A 249 -1.68 -23.17 8.58
CA GLN A 249 -0.75 -22.50 9.48
C GLN A 249 0.12 -21.49 8.72
N GLU A 250 0.61 -21.84 7.54
CA GLU A 250 1.41 -20.95 6.69
C GLU A 250 0.60 -19.73 6.26
N GLU A 251 -0.66 -19.90 5.86
CA GLU A 251 -1.55 -18.78 5.53
C GLU A 251 -1.89 -17.89 6.73
N ARG A 252 -1.94 -18.47 7.94
CA ARG A 252 -2.11 -17.69 9.17
C ARG A 252 -0.86 -16.87 9.46
N GLU A 253 0.31 -17.50 9.45
CA GLU A 253 1.59 -16.81 9.67
C GLU A 253 1.84 -15.72 8.63
N ARG A 254 1.49 -15.98 7.36
CA ARG A 254 1.61 -15.00 6.28
C ARG A 254 0.73 -13.77 6.55
N ARG A 255 -0.51 -13.97 7.01
CA ARG A 255 -1.42 -12.87 7.41
C ARG A 255 -0.88 -12.09 8.61
N ASP A 256 -0.41 -12.79 9.63
CA ASP A 256 0.13 -12.15 10.84
C ASP A 256 1.38 -11.31 10.51
N ARG A 257 2.32 -11.87 9.73
CA ARG A 257 3.50 -11.12 9.26
C ARG A 257 3.11 -9.90 8.44
N LYS A 258 2.12 -10.03 7.55
CA LYS A 258 1.64 -8.92 6.73
C LYS A 258 1.06 -7.81 7.62
N SER A 259 0.26 -8.17 8.62
CA SER A 259 -0.29 -7.21 9.58
C SER A 259 0.83 -6.49 10.33
N THR A 260 1.83 -7.21 10.85
CA THR A 260 2.97 -6.62 11.56
C THR A 260 3.77 -5.66 10.69
N VAL A 261 4.01 -6.00 9.42
CA VAL A 261 4.75 -5.13 8.50
C VAL A 261 3.96 -3.87 8.16
N LEU A 262 2.66 -3.98 7.89
CA LEU A 262 1.82 -2.82 7.59
C LEU A 262 1.71 -1.88 8.81
N GLU A 263 1.58 -2.43 10.02
CA GLU A 263 1.62 -1.65 11.27
C GLU A 263 2.98 -0.98 11.50
N TRP A 264 4.08 -1.69 11.20
CA TRP A 264 5.43 -1.13 11.30
C TRP A 264 5.67 0.00 10.29
N LEU A 265 5.21 -0.15 9.04
CA LEU A 265 5.30 0.92 8.03
C LEU A 265 4.44 2.13 8.41
N SER A 266 3.28 1.91 9.03
CA SER A 266 2.28 2.95 9.33
C SER A 266 1.98 3.85 8.13
N HIS A 267 1.77 3.23 6.96
CA HIS A 267 1.60 3.94 5.70
C HIS A 267 0.18 4.45 5.51
N GLU A 268 0.01 5.55 4.78
CA GLU A 268 -1.30 5.94 4.26
C GLU A 268 -1.62 5.25 2.92
N SER A 269 -2.81 4.67 2.80
CA SER A 269 -3.26 4.04 1.54
C SER A 269 -3.74 5.09 0.53
N CYS A 270 -3.26 4.98 -0.71
CA CYS A 270 -3.73 5.80 -1.83
C CYS A 270 -4.87 5.15 -2.64
N GLU A 271 -5.21 3.89 -2.38
CA GLU A 271 -6.21 3.15 -3.17
C GLU A 271 -7.59 3.77 -3.09
N ARG A 272 -7.99 4.23 -1.91
CA ARG A 272 -9.30 4.87 -1.72
C ARG A 272 -9.48 6.11 -2.60
N PHE A 273 -8.49 7.00 -2.62
CA PHE A 273 -8.54 8.19 -3.47
C PHE A 273 -8.50 7.81 -4.96
N HIS A 274 -7.81 6.71 -5.30
CA HIS A 274 -7.84 6.16 -6.64
C HIS A 274 -9.23 5.66 -7.03
N GLU A 275 -9.93 4.95 -6.14
CA GLU A 275 -11.32 4.49 -6.33
C GLU A 275 -12.29 5.67 -6.52
N GLU A 276 -12.13 6.76 -5.76
CA GLU A 276 -12.92 7.98 -5.95
C GLU A 276 -12.71 8.60 -7.34
N LEU A 277 -11.47 8.59 -7.86
CA LEU A 277 -11.17 9.04 -9.21
C LEU A 277 -11.74 8.10 -10.28
N GLN A 278 -11.72 6.79 -10.04
CA GLN A 278 -12.34 5.80 -10.90
C GLN A 278 -13.86 6.01 -10.98
N GLU A 279 -14.52 6.23 -9.85
CA GLU A 279 -15.96 6.51 -9.80
C GLU A 279 -16.31 7.78 -10.57
N LYS A 280 -15.56 8.87 -10.34
CA LYS A 280 -15.73 10.12 -11.11
C LYS A 280 -15.58 9.90 -12.62
N ARG A 281 -14.64 9.05 -13.05
CA ARG A 281 -14.43 8.73 -14.48
C ARG A 281 -15.56 7.92 -15.11
N LYS A 282 -16.34 7.13 -14.34
CA LYS A 282 -17.45 6.33 -14.91
C LYS A 282 -18.49 7.20 -15.60
N GLY A 283 -18.70 8.43 -15.11
CA GLY A 283 -19.58 9.42 -15.75
C GLY A 283 -19.05 9.96 -17.08
N PHE A 284 -17.76 9.76 -17.41
CA PHE A 284 -17.09 10.35 -18.57
C PHE A 284 -16.25 9.30 -19.35
N PRO A 285 -16.87 8.21 -19.87
CA PRO A 285 -16.18 6.99 -20.30
C PRO A 285 -15.18 7.17 -21.45
N ASN A 286 -15.32 8.23 -22.25
CA ASN A 286 -14.47 8.51 -23.41
C ASN A 286 -13.32 9.48 -23.13
N THR A 287 -13.22 10.01 -21.91
CA THR A 287 -12.16 10.96 -21.53
C THR A 287 -10.86 10.26 -21.15
N ALA A 288 -9.73 10.98 -21.21
CA ALA A 288 -8.40 10.50 -20.85
C ALA A 288 -7.88 9.29 -21.66
N ARG A 289 -8.52 8.96 -22.80
CA ARG A 289 -8.12 7.83 -23.66
C ARG A 289 -7.08 8.20 -24.72
N TRP A 290 -7.05 9.46 -25.13
CA TRP A 290 -6.13 9.96 -26.16
C TRP A 290 -4.65 9.77 -25.77
N ILE A 291 -4.33 9.82 -24.48
CA ILE A 291 -2.95 9.68 -23.97
C ILE A 291 -2.29 8.35 -24.38
N PHE A 292 -3.08 7.28 -24.50
CA PHE A 292 -2.57 5.97 -24.89
C PHE A 292 -2.21 5.88 -26.38
N GLN A 293 -2.64 6.87 -27.16
CA GLN A 293 -2.31 6.99 -28.58
C GLN A 293 -1.04 7.82 -28.81
N GLU A 294 -0.62 8.63 -27.82
CA GLU A 294 0.54 9.50 -27.89
C GLU A 294 1.85 8.72 -28.10
N THR A 295 2.73 9.27 -28.93
CA THR A 295 4.04 8.67 -29.23
C THR A 295 4.88 8.58 -27.97
N ALA A 296 4.90 9.63 -27.14
CA ALA A 296 5.66 9.66 -25.89
C ALA A 296 5.26 8.53 -24.93
N TYR A 297 3.95 8.27 -24.77
CA TYR A 297 3.47 7.17 -23.94
C TYR A 297 3.89 5.80 -24.50
N LYS A 298 3.69 5.59 -25.81
CA LYS A 298 4.05 4.33 -26.47
C LYS A 298 5.55 4.07 -26.44
N GLU A 299 6.38 5.09 -26.66
CA GLU A 299 7.84 4.99 -26.60
C GLU A 299 8.33 4.65 -25.19
N TRP A 300 7.76 5.27 -24.16
CA TRP A 300 8.05 4.91 -22.78
C TRP A 300 7.60 3.50 -22.42
N LEU A 301 6.43 3.05 -22.90
CA LEU A 301 5.95 1.71 -22.57
C LEU A 301 6.72 0.60 -23.32
N SER A 302 7.14 0.85 -24.56
CA SER A 302 7.72 -0.17 -25.45
C SER A 302 9.25 -0.07 -25.66
N GLY A 303 9.86 1.07 -25.35
CA GLY A 303 11.23 1.38 -25.77
C GLY A 303 12.32 0.72 -24.93
N THR A 304 13.40 0.28 -25.58
CA THR A 304 14.66 -0.09 -24.92
C THR A 304 15.34 1.07 -24.20
N ARG A 305 15.06 2.32 -24.59
CA ARG A 305 15.47 3.56 -23.90
C ARG A 305 14.65 3.88 -22.65
N ALA A 306 13.47 3.26 -22.49
CA ALA A 306 12.59 3.48 -21.34
C ALA A 306 13.12 2.92 -20.02
N ARG A 307 14.24 2.19 -20.07
CA ARG A 307 14.92 1.65 -18.90
C ARG A 307 15.53 2.74 -18.02
N ASP A 308 15.98 3.84 -18.61
CA ASP A 308 16.84 4.81 -17.90
C ASP A 308 16.19 6.19 -17.73
N GLN A 309 14.94 6.35 -18.19
CA GLN A 309 14.26 7.64 -18.24
C GLN A 309 12.83 7.55 -17.70
N PRO A 310 12.41 8.51 -16.87
CA PRO A 310 11.03 8.57 -16.41
C PRO A 310 10.11 9.11 -17.52
N PHE A 311 8.84 8.73 -17.47
CA PHE A 311 7.78 9.39 -18.24
C PHE A 311 7.20 10.55 -17.44
N TRP A 312 7.29 11.76 -17.97
CA TRP A 312 6.82 12.95 -17.26
C TRP A 312 5.68 13.61 -18.01
N ILE A 313 4.55 13.79 -17.35
CA ILE A 313 3.39 14.53 -17.85
C ILE A 313 3.38 15.89 -17.16
N SER A 314 3.51 16.96 -17.93
CA SER A 314 3.44 18.31 -17.40
C SER A 314 2.26 19.09 -17.96
N GLY A 315 1.68 19.98 -17.18
CA GLY A 315 0.56 20.80 -17.64
C GLY A 315 0.15 21.85 -16.63
N ILE A 316 -0.66 22.80 -17.08
CA ILE A 316 -1.14 23.89 -16.22
C ILE A 316 -1.96 23.35 -15.02
N PRO A 317 -2.04 24.11 -13.91
CA PRO A 317 -3.00 23.84 -12.83
C PRO A 317 -4.43 23.65 -13.37
N GLY A 318 -5.15 22.64 -12.88
CA GLY A 318 -6.53 22.36 -13.31
C GLY A 318 -6.70 21.73 -14.70
N ALA A 319 -5.62 21.29 -15.36
CA ALA A 319 -5.67 20.59 -16.66
C ALA A 319 -6.15 19.12 -16.59
N GLY A 320 -6.43 18.57 -15.40
CA GLY A 320 -6.87 17.17 -15.25
C GLY A 320 -5.74 16.13 -15.16
N LYS A 321 -4.51 16.54 -14.80
CA LYS A 321 -3.34 15.65 -14.68
C LYS A 321 -3.59 14.44 -13.78
N THR A 322 -4.16 14.64 -12.58
CA THR A 322 -4.50 13.57 -11.64
C THR A 322 -5.48 12.55 -12.21
N VAL A 323 -6.45 13.00 -13.03
CA VAL A 323 -7.41 12.12 -13.74
C VAL A 323 -6.72 11.33 -14.86
N LEU A 324 -5.81 11.97 -15.60
CA LEU A 324 -4.98 11.30 -16.60
C LEU A 324 -4.06 10.26 -15.96
N PHE A 325 -3.36 10.61 -14.88
CA PHE A 325 -2.46 9.73 -14.14
C PHE A 325 -3.21 8.49 -13.62
N SER A 326 -4.39 8.66 -13.04
CA SER A 326 -5.19 7.54 -12.56
C SER A 326 -5.73 6.67 -13.73
N SER A 327 -5.95 7.22 -14.92
CA SER A 327 -6.27 6.44 -16.13
C SER A 327 -5.08 5.55 -16.55
N ILE A 328 -3.85 6.07 -16.46
CA ILE A 328 -2.63 5.32 -16.78
C ILE A 328 -2.44 4.14 -15.81
N VAL A 329 -2.66 4.36 -14.51
CA VAL A 329 -2.60 3.29 -13.50
C VAL A 329 -3.56 2.15 -13.84
N ASP A 330 -4.81 2.47 -14.19
CA ASP A 330 -5.83 1.47 -14.59
C ASP A 330 -5.44 0.70 -15.85
N GLU A 331 -4.94 1.42 -16.86
CA GLU A 331 -4.50 0.83 -18.13
C GLU A 331 -3.34 -0.16 -17.92
N ILE A 332 -2.37 0.20 -17.09
CA ILE A 332 -1.23 -0.67 -16.75
C ILE A 332 -1.71 -1.91 -15.99
N ARG A 333 -2.56 -1.73 -14.97
CA ARG A 333 -3.14 -2.85 -14.19
C ARG A 333 -3.92 -3.81 -15.07
N SER A 334 -4.67 -3.28 -16.05
CA SER A 334 -5.51 -4.07 -16.96
C SER A 334 -4.69 -4.83 -18.01
N ASN A 335 -3.70 -4.17 -18.63
CA ASN A 335 -2.90 -4.76 -19.71
C ASN A 335 -1.76 -5.65 -19.21
N SER A 336 -1.32 -5.47 -17.96
CA SER A 336 -0.21 -6.23 -17.36
C SER A 336 -0.59 -6.84 -16.00
N PRO A 337 -1.46 -7.88 -15.94
CA PRO A 337 -1.93 -8.46 -14.67
C PRO A 337 -0.84 -9.07 -13.79
N LYS A 338 0.34 -9.34 -14.36
CA LYS A 338 1.51 -9.89 -13.66
C LYS A 338 2.52 -8.82 -13.23
N ALA A 339 2.30 -7.54 -13.58
CA ALA A 339 3.15 -6.44 -13.18
C ALA A 339 2.72 -5.92 -11.82
N THR A 340 3.68 -5.51 -11.00
CA THR A 340 3.40 -4.77 -9.77
C THR A 340 3.30 -3.29 -10.12
N VAL A 341 2.24 -2.64 -9.66
CA VAL A 341 2.00 -1.21 -9.88
C VAL A 341 1.88 -0.53 -8.53
N ALA A 342 2.85 0.30 -8.19
CA ALA A 342 2.83 1.14 -7.00
C ALA A 342 2.68 2.62 -7.41
N PHE A 343 1.85 3.37 -6.71
CA PHE A 343 1.65 4.78 -7.00
C PHE A 343 1.37 5.62 -5.76
N PHE A 344 1.55 6.94 -5.88
CA PHE A 344 1.19 7.89 -4.85
C PHE A 344 0.57 9.16 -5.44
N TYR A 345 -0.41 9.72 -4.72
CA TYR A 345 -1.01 11.02 -5.04
C TYR A 345 -0.59 12.04 -3.98
N CYS A 346 0.29 12.96 -4.34
CA CYS A 346 0.54 14.14 -3.52
C CYS A 346 -0.73 15.00 -3.53
N LYS A 347 -1.06 15.60 -2.39
CA LYS A 347 -2.25 16.47 -2.25
C LYS A 347 -1.88 17.83 -1.72
N TYR A 348 -2.42 18.86 -2.34
CA TYR A 348 -2.21 20.23 -1.94
C TYR A 348 -2.57 20.47 -0.47
N ASN A 349 -1.73 21.25 0.22
CA ASN A 349 -1.92 21.65 1.62
C ASN A 349 -1.98 20.47 2.61
N ASN A 350 -1.37 19.32 2.27
CA ASN A 350 -1.20 18.20 3.18
C ASN A 350 0.29 17.87 3.33
N VAL A 351 1.01 18.72 4.07
CA VAL A 351 2.48 18.65 4.23
C VAL A 351 2.92 17.29 4.76
N LEU A 352 2.15 16.74 5.69
CA LEU A 352 2.47 15.50 6.39
C LEU A 352 2.39 14.29 5.47
N ARG A 353 1.33 14.25 4.65
CA ARG A 353 1.14 13.23 3.61
C ARG A 353 2.12 13.36 2.46
N ASN A 354 2.53 14.59 2.12
CA ASN A 354 3.45 14.86 1.01
C ASN A 354 4.94 14.75 1.40
N SER A 355 5.24 14.28 2.62
CA SER A 355 6.61 14.03 3.05
C SER A 355 7.22 12.87 2.26
N TYR A 356 8.54 12.92 2.06
CA TYR A 356 9.31 11.85 1.44
C TYR A 356 9.08 10.51 2.15
N GLN A 357 9.00 10.54 3.48
CA GLN A 357 8.84 9.33 4.30
C GLN A 357 7.50 8.65 4.00
N GLU A 358 6.39 9.39 4.00
CA GLU A 358 5.06 8.84 3.77
C GLU A 358 4.88 8.33 2.33
N ILE A 359 5.44 9.05 1.35
CA ILE A 359 5.45 8.61 -0.05
C ILE A 359 6.17 7.26 -0.17
N VAL A 360 7.36 7.14 0.40
CA VAL A 360 8.16 5.90 0.29
C VAL A 360 7.53 4.75 1.06
N LYS A 361 7.02 4.98 2.28
CA LYS A 361 6.28 3.96 3.06
C LYS A 361 5.07 3.43 2.28
N SER A 362 4.29 4.33 1.67
CA SER A 362 3.12 3.96 0.87
C SER A 362 3.49 3.16 -0.38
N LEU A 363 4.57 3.55 -1.07
CA LEU A 363 5.09 2.77 -2.20
C LEU A 363 5.56 1.38 -1.74
N ILE A 364 6.36 1.29 -0.66
CA ILE A 364 6.83 0.02 -0.09
C ILE A 364 5.67 -0.90 0.27
N ALA A 365 4.61 -0.35 0.88
CA ALA A 365 3.43 -1.13 1.25
C ALA A 365 2.70 -1.73 0.02
N GLN A 366 2.67 -1.01 -1.11
CA GLN A 366 2.08 -1.51 -2.35
C GLN A 366 2.97 -2.60 -3.00
N LEU A 367 4.29 -2.54 -2.83
CA LEU A 367 5.22 -3.57 -3.30
C LEU A 367 5.08 -4.92 -2.55
N LEU A 368 4.38 -4.96 -1.41
CA LEU A 368 4.07 -6.21 -0.71
C LEU A 368 3.02 -7.07 -1.44
N TYR A 369 2.25 -6.48 -2.36
CA TYR A 369 1.07 -7.12 -2.91
C TYR A 369 1.46 -8.24 -3.90
N ASN A 370 1.31 -9.49 -3.45
CA ASN A 370 1.58 -10.75 -4.17
C ASN A 370 3.03 -11.27 -4.19
N ASP A 371 3.91 -10.78 -3.31
CA ASP A 371 5.29 -11.28 -3.20
C ASP A 371 5.65 -11.69 -1.75
N ASP A 372 5.70 -13.00 -1.50
CA ASP A 372 6.04 -13.56 -0.18
C ASP A 372 7.49 -13.28 0.23
N ASP A 373 8.41 -13.11 -0.72
CA ASP A 373 9.81 -12.84 -0.44
C ASP A 373 10.00 -11.39 0.03
N CYS A 374 9.24 -10.45 -0.55
CA CYS A 374 9.13 -9.08 -0.07
C CYS A 374 8.59 -9.02 1.38
N LEU A 375 7.52 -9.78 1.66
CA LEU A 375 6.92 -9.82 2.98
C LEU A 375 7.88 -10.37 4.05
N ARG A 376 8.59 -11.45 3.74
CA ARG A 376 9.57 -12.04 4.66
C ARG A 376 10.69 -11.07 4.99
N TYR A 377 11.22 -10.38 3.97
CA TYR A 377 12.26 -9.38 4.17
C TYR A 377 11.82 -8.26 5.10
N LEU A 378 10.67 -7.65 4.79
CA LEU A 378 10.17 -6.53 5.56
C LEU A 378 9.80 -6.94 6.98
N TYR A 379 9.30 -8.16 7.19
CA TYR A 379 9.04 -8.68 8.53
C TYR A 379 10.32 -8.82 9.35
N ASP A 380 11.39 -9.39 8.78
CA ASP A 380 12.68 -9.51 9.46
C ASP A 380 13.26 -8.12 9.79
N LYS A 381 13.13 -7.15 8.87
CA LYS A 381 13.51 -5.75 9.13
C LYS A 381 12.66 -5.11 10.22
N ALA A 382 11.34 -5.31 10.21
CA ALA A 382 10.44 -4.77 11.22
C ALA A 382 10.77 -5.29 12.63
N VAL A 383 11.01 -6.60 12.77
CA VAL A 383 11.31 -7.24 14.07
C VAL A 383 12.71 -6.90 14.59
N THR A 384 13.67 -6.65 13.70
CA THR A 384 15.05 -6.28 14.08
C THR A 384 15.30 -4.77 14.15
N SER A 385 14.35 -3.97 13.65
CA SER A 385 14.43 -2.52 13.64
C SER A 385 14.48 -1.97 15.06
N ARG A 386 15.30 -0.93 15.26
CA ARG A 386 15.24 -0.08 16.45
C ARG A 386 14.25 1.07 16.29
N GLU A 387 13.86 1.35 15.04
CA GLU A 387 12.86 2.35 14.70
C GLU A 387 11.49 1.71 14.76
N ARG A 388 10.58 2.35 15.52
CA ARG A 388 9.19 1.93 15.64
C ARG A 388 8.45 2.00 14.30
N HIS A 389 8.75 3.03 13.52
CA HIS A 389 8.36 3.19 12.13
C HIS A 389 9.60 3.62 11.35
N PRO A 390 9.84 3.12 10.13
CA PRO A 390 11.02 3.50 9.36
C PRO A 390 10.93 4.97 8.97
N SER A 391 11.75 5.81 9.59
CA SER A 391 11.78 7.27 9.35
C SER A 391 13.11 7.72 8.80
N THR A 392 14.19 6.96 9.04
CA THR A 392 15.50 7.29 8.49
C THR A 392 15.51 7.12 6.97
N ARG A 393 15.89 8.20 6.27
CA ARG A 393 15.96 8.23 4.80
C ARG A 393 16.78 7.08 4.20
N SER A 394 17.97 6.80 4.73
CA SER A 394 18.82 5.72 4.21
C SER A 394 18.20 4.34 4.39
N VAL A 395 17.41 4.14 5.46
CA VAL A 395 16.67 2.90 5.70
C VAL A 395 15.56 2.75 4.67
N LEU A 396 14.75 3.81 4.46
CA LEU A 396 13.68 3.80 3.47
C LEU A 396 14.20 3.59 2.04
N GLU A 397 15.31 4.25 1.67
CA GLU A 397 15.99 4.06 0.39
C GLU A 397 16.48 2.61 0.22
N ASP A 398 17.12 2.02 1.24
CA ASP A 398 17.56 0.62 1.24
C ASP A 398 16.39 -0.35 1.04
N LEU A 399 15.27 -0.11 1.73
CA LEU A 399 14.08 -0.95 1.63
C LEU A 399 13.47 -0.90 0.23
N ILE A 400 13.15 0.29 -0.29
CA ILE A 400 12.47 0.40 -1.60
C ILE A 400 13.36 -0.08 -2.75
N VAL A 401 14.66 0.20 -2.70
CA VAL A 401 15.62 -0.29 -3.70
C VAL A 401 15.71 -1.82 -3.67
N THR A 402 15.80 -2.41 -2.48
CA THR A 402 15.86 -3.87 -2.33
C THR A 402 14.58 -4.53 -2.84
N LEU A 403 13.41 -3.99 -2.49
CA LEU A 403 12.11 -4.53 -2.91
C LEU A 403 11.89 -4.37 -4.42
N ALA A 404 12.32 -3.26 -5.01
CA ALA A 404 12.24 -3.05 -6.44
C ALA A 404 12.99 -4.15 -7.23
N GLN A 405 14.13 -4.60 -6.73
CA GLN A 405 14.93 -5.68 -7.34
C GLN A 405 14.31 -7.08 -7.23
N LEU A 406 13.34 -7.30 -6.34
CA LEU A 406 12.61 -8.57 -6.22
C LEU A 406 11.56 -8.74 -7.31
N HIS A 407 11.06 -7.62 -7.86
CA HIS A 407 10.05 -7.61 -8.89
C HIS A 407 10.67 -7.85 -10.28
N ARG A 408 9.90 -8.41 -11.22
CA ARG A 408 10.36 -8.56 -12.62
C ARG A 408 9.87 -7.43 -13.52
N ASN A 409 8.64 -7.01 -13.33
CA ASN A 409 7.96 -5.96 -14.07
C ASN A 409 7.29 -5.03 -13.05
N LEU A 410 7.83 -3.83 -12.90
CA LEU A 410 7.47 -2.89 -11.85
C LEU A 410 7.18 -1.51 -12.45
N PHE A 411 6.02 -0.95 -12.09
CA PHE A 411 5.64 0.42 -12.41
C PHE A 411 5.55 1.23 -11.12
N ILE A 412 6.23 2.38 -11.09
CA ILE A 412 6.16 3.34 -9.98
C ILE A 412 5.64 4.68 -10.50
N GLY A 413 4.52 5.15 -9.97
CA GLY A 413 3.88 6.41 -10.35
C GLY A 413 3.84 7.43 -9.22
N ILE A 414 4.14 8.71 -9.48
CA ILE A 414 3.92 9.79 -8.50
C ILE A 414 3.20 10.98 -9.15
N ASP A 415 2.00 11.29 -8.67
CA ASP A 415 1.21 12.46 -9.09
C ASP A 415 1.40 13.63 -8.11
N GLY A 416 1.49 14.85 -8.63
CA GLY A 416 1.50 16.08 -7.83
C GLY A 416 2.84 16.41 -7.15
N VAL A 417 3.99 16.03 -7.72
CA VAL A 417 5.32 16.30 -7.11
C VAL A 417 5.57 17.82 -6.89
N ASP A 418 4.91 18.68 -7.66
CA ASP A 418 4.93 20.14 -7.47
C ASP A 418 4.22 20.60 -6.19
N GLU A 419 3.37 19.76 -5.59
CA GLU A 419 2.63 20.04 -4.35
C GLU A 419 3.42 19.66 -3.08
N CYS A 420 4.59 19.06 -3.23
CA CYS A 420 5.52 18.79 -2.13
C CYS A 420 6.38 20.03 -1.80
N GLU A 421 6.79 20.16 -0.53
CA GLU A 421 7.76 21.18 -0.16
C GLU A 421 9.08 21.01 -0.93
N PRO A 422 9.84 22.09 -1.24
CA PRO A 422 11.05 22.00 -2.06
C PRO A 422 12.13 21.04 -1.52
N SER A 423 12.23 20.87 -0.20
CA SER A 423 13.13 19.89 0.44
C SER A 423 12.71 18.45 0.13
N GLU A 424 11.44 18.13 0.35
CA GLU A 424 10.85 16.81 0.10
C GLU A 424 10.89 16.47 -1.38
N ARG A 425 10.52 17.42 -2.24
CA ARG A 425 10.59 17.32 -3.70
C ARG A 425 11.97 16.91 -4.19
N ARG A 426 13.03 17.52 -3.65
CA ARG A 426 14.41 17.17 -4.00
C ARG A 426 14.75 15.72 -3.61
N CYS A 427 14.28 15.26 -2.44
CA CYS A 427 14.48 13.88 -2.00
C CYS A 427 13.72 12.89 -2.90
N ILE A 428 12.48 13.19 -3.30
CA ILE A 428 11.66 12.37 -4.19
C ILE A 428 12.33 12.22 -5.56
N LEU A 429 12.79 13.33 -6.15
CA LEU A 429 13.47 13.31 -7.45
C LEU A 429 14.79 12.53 -7.37
N SER A 430 15.55 12.66 -6.27
CA SER A 430 16.74 11.85 -6.02
C SER A 430 16.43 10.36 -5.94
N LEU A 431 15.31 9.97 -5.34
CA LEU A 431 14.87 8.58 -5.28
C LEU A 431 14.54 8.05 -6.68
N VAL A 432 13.83 8.82 -7.52
CA VAL A 432 13.53 8.45 -8.90
C VAL A 432 14.80 8.12 -9.67
N HIS A 433 15.84 8.96 -9.56
CA HIS A 433 17.15 8.69 -10.16
C HIS A 433 17.80 7.40 -9.64
N ASN A 434 17.71 7.15 -8.33
CA ASN A 434 18.28 5.95 -7.73
C ASN A 434 17.54 4.68 -8.16
N LEU A 435 16.22 4.75 -8.33
CA LEU A 435 15.41 3.66 -8.86
C LEU A 435 15.73 3.38 -10.33
N LEU A 436 15.85 4.41 -11.16
CA LEU A 436 16.18 4.24 -12.59
C LEU A 436 17.54 3.56 -12.81
N LYS A 437 18.54 3.77 -11.93
CA LYS A 437 19.82 3.04 -11.97
C LYS A 437 19.69 1.52 -11.80
N LEU A 438 18.55 1.02 -11.34
CA LEU A 438 18.30 -0.42 -11.18
C LEU A 438 18.02 -1.12 -12.50
N SER A 439 17.75 -0.39 -13.58
CA SER A 439 17.51 -0.94 -14.91
C SER A 439 18.67 -1.81 -15.42
N ASP A 440 19.90 -1.47 -15.02
CA ASP A 440 21.14 -2.21 -15.33
C ASP A 440 21.14 -3.65 -14.79
N THR A 441 20.29 -3.96 -13.81
CA THR A 441 20.21 -5.29 -13.18
C THR A 441 19.34 -6.30 -13.96
N GLY A 442 18.78 -5.88 -15.10
CA GLY A 442 17.86 -6.70 -15.92
C GLY A 442 16.43 -6.78 -15.36
N LEU A 443 16.07 -5.77 -14.55
CA LEU A 443 14.74 -5.43 -14.07
C LEU A 443 14.00 -4.62 -15.14
N ASP A 444 12.72 -4.93 -15.42
CA ASP A 444 11.86 -4.05 -16.21
C ASP A 444 11.13 -3.09 -15.26
N LEU A 445 11.79 -1.97 -14.94
CA LEU A 445 11.25 -0.90 -14.10
C LEU A 445 10.86 0.29 -14.97
N LYS A 446 9.64 0.80 -14.77
CA LYS A 446 9.16 2.01 -15.41
C LYS A 446 8.64 3.00 -14.38
N VAL A 447 9.17 4.21 -14.40
CA VAL A 447 8.75 5.30 -13.51
C VAL A 447 7.98 6.34 -14.32
N PHE A 448 6.86 6.84 -13.78
CA PHE A 448 6.11 7.93 -14.38
C PHE A 448 5.67 8.97 -13.35
N LEU A 449 5.64 10.23 -13.77
CA LEU A 449 5.29 11.37 -12.92
C LEU A 449 4.30 12.29 -13.62
N ALA A 450 3.43 12.91 -12.83
CA ALA A 450 2.58 14.00 -13.29
C ALA A 450 2.75 15.22 -12.37
N SER A 451 3.00 16.40 -12.95
CA SER A 451 3.20 17.63 -12.16
C SER A 451 2.91 18.90 -12.98
N CYS A 452 2.84 20.05 -12.32
CA CYS A 452 3.05 21.32 -13.03
C CYS A 452 4.52 21.46 -13.47
N THR A 453 4.76 22.35 -14.45
CA THR A 453 6.11 22.64 -14.93
C THR A 453 6.77 23.63 -13.97
N GLU A 454 7.64 23.12 -13.09
CA GLU A 454 8.53 23.89 -12.23
C GLU A 454 9.98 23.70 -12.68
N LYS A 455 10.80 24.75 -12.58
CA LYS A 455 12.15 24.77 -13.15
C LYS A 455 13.05 23.67 -12.56
N ASP A 456 12.97 23.43 -11.27
CA ASP A 456 13.80 22.41 -10.59
C ASP A 456 13.33 20.97 -10.90
N ILE A 457 12.03 20.76 -11.13
CA ILE A 457 11.51 19.48 -11.63
C ILE A 457 12.01 19.24 -13.05
N GLU A 458 11.91 20.25 -13.91
CA GLU A 458 12.38 20.16 -15.29
C GLU A 458 13.88 19.86 -15.36
N GLU A 459 14.71 20.60 -14.62
CA GLU A 459 16.16 20.37 -14.56
C GLU A 459 16.52 18.99 -14.00
N SER A 460 15.77 18.50 -13.01
CA SER A 460 16.08 17.22 -12.37
C SER A 460 15.65 16.01 -13.22
N LEU A 461 14.55 16.09 -13.96
CA LEU A 461 14.03 14.97 -14.74
C LEU A 461 14.69 14.80 -16.11
N GLN A 462 15.64 15.66 -16.50
CA GLN A 462 16.35 15.50 -17.77
C GLN A 462 17.46 14.44 -17.68
N PRO A 463 17.55 13.48 -18.61
CA PRO A 463 16.64 13.27 -19.74
C PRO A 463 15.37 12.48 -19.35
N SER A 464 14.21 12.88 -19.90
CA SER A 464 12.91 12.20 -19.69
C SER A 464 12.13 12.04 -20.99
N THR A 465 11.21 11.06 -21.02
CA THR A 465 10.15 11.02 -22.03
C THR A 465 9.04 11.97 -21.59
N HIS A 466 8.99 13.17 -22.17
CA HIS A 466 8.15 14.28 -21.69
C HIS A 466 6.92 14.51 -22.57
N LEU A 467 5.73 14.52 -21.95
CA LEU A 467 4.47 14.91 -22.55
C LEU A 467 3.96 16.21 -21.90
N ALA A 468 4.16 17.33 -22.58
CA ALA A 468 3.58 18.61 -22.20
C ALA A 468 2.13 18.72 -22.71
N LEU A 469 1.16 18.79 -21.79
CA LEU A 469 -0.25 18.96 -22.09
C LEU A 469 -0.49 20.33 -22.76
N LYS A 470 -1.12 20.29 -23.93
CA LYS A 470 -1.51 21.46 -24.72
C LYS A 470 -3.02 21.47 -24.89
N PRO A 471 -3.65 22.64 -25.14
CA PRO A 471 -5.11 22.74 -25.27
C PRO A 471 -5.72 21.73 -26.24
N HIS A 472 -5.11 21.53 -27.42
CA HIS A 472 -5.62 20.60 -28.44
C HIS A 472 -5.66 19.13 -28.00
N HIS A 473 -4.84 18.71 -27.01
CA HIS A 473 -4.95 17.37 -26.44
C HIS A 473 -6.23 17.21 -25.59
N LEU A 474 -6.69 18.30 -24.98
CA LEU A 474 -7.74 18.29 -23.95
C LEU A 474 -9.10 18.76 -24.48
N ASP A 475 -9.14 19.49 -25.61
CA ASP A 475 -10.36 20.12 -26.13
C ASP A 475 -11.51 19.13 -26.36
N SER A 476 -11.22 17.92 -26.85
CA SER A 476 -12.24 16.86 -27.06
C SER A 476 -12.81 16.32 -25.74
N ASP A 477 -11.96 16.11 -24.74
CA ASP A 477 -12.40 15.61 -23.45
C ASP A 477 -13.17 16.69 -22.66
N ILE A 478 -12.70 17.94 -22.72
CA ILE A 478 -13.40 19.11 -22.16
C ILE A 478 -14.75 19.28 -22.82
N ARG A 479 -14.84 19.12 -24.15
CA ARG A 479 -16.11 19.18 -24.87
C ARG A 479 -17.06 18.07 -24.40
N SER A 480 -16.56 16.84 -24.30
CA SER A 480 -17.35 15.70 -23.82
C SER A 480 -17.89 15.94 -22.40
N TYR A 481 -17.05 16.49 -21.51
CA TYR A 481 -17.46 16.90 -20.16
C TYR A 481 -18.59 17.96 -20.21
N ILE A 482 -18.43 19.00 -21.03
CA ILE A 482 -19.42 20.07 -21.17
C ILE A 482 -20.73 19.55 -21.76
N ASP A 483 -20.69 18.67 -22.76
CA ASP A 483 -21.90 18.11 -23.37
C ASP A 483 -22.72 17.33 -22.33
N ILE A 484 -22.09 16.47 -21.53
CA ILE A 484 -22.74 15.74 -20.44
C ILE A 484 -23.34 16.70 -19.41
N ARG A 485 -22.56 17.68 -18.94
CA ARG A 485 -23.04 18.67 -17.95
C ARG A 485 -24.14 19.58 -18.51
N SER A 486 -24.17 19.80 -19.82
CA SER A 486 -25.22 20.60 -20.47
C SER A 486 -26.54 19.82 -20.55
N ILE A 487 -26.49 18.48 -20.66
CA ILE A 487 -27.67 17.62 -20.54
C ILE A 487 -28.24 17.72 -19.12
N GLU A 488 -27.41 17.61 -18.09
CA GLU A 488 -27.84 17.78 -16.70
C GLU A 488 -28.49 19.15 -16.44
N LEU A 489 -27.91 20.22 -17.02
CA LEU A 489 -28.51 21.56 -16.98
C LEU A 489 -29.86 21.57 -17.72
N GLY A 490 -29.95 20.89 -18.87
CA GLY A 490 -31.19 20.75 -19.61
C GLY A 490 -32.28 20.04 -18.82
N GLU A 491 -31.95 19.01 -18.06
CA GLU A 491 -32.89 18.32 -17.18
C GLU A 491 -33.36 19.23 -16.03
N ALA A 492 -32.44 19.94 -15.38
CA ALA A 492 -32.76 20.83 -14.25
C ALA A 492 -33.70 21.98 -14.63
N PHE A 493 -33.58 22.51 -15.85
CA PHE A 493 -34.39 23.63 -16.34
C PHE A 493 -35.41 23.25 -17.43
N SER A 494 -35.57 21.96 -17.73
CA SER A 494 -36.46 21.44 -18.78
C SER A 494 -36.21 22.05 -20.16
N PHE A 495 -34.95 22.11 -20.60
CA PHE A 495 -34.55 22.58 -21.92
C PHE A 495 -34.82 21.56 -23.03
N ASN A 496 -35.01 22.04 -24.25
CA ASN A 496 -34.99 21.20 -25.45
C ASN A 496 -33.54 20.91 -25.88
N GLU A 497 -33.36 19.94 -26.79
CA GLU A 497 -32.04 19.55 -27.30
C GLU A 497 -31.28 20.72 -27.94
N GLU A 498 -31.98 21.62 -28.63
CA GLU A 498 -31.38 22.79 -29.27
C GLU A 498 -30.72 23.73 -28.24
N ARG A 499 -31.39 23.99 -27.11
CA ARG A 499 -30.82 24.82 -26.03
C ARG A 499 -29.67 24.14 -25.32
N VAL A 500 -29.76 22.83 -25.07
CA VAL A 500 -28.65 22.06 -24.50
C VAL A 500 -27.41 22.19 -25.41
N HIS A 501 -27.60 22.05 -26.72
CA HIS A 501 -26.54 22.22 -27.69
C HIS A 501 -25.99 23.66 -27.73
N GLU A 502 -26.86 24.67 -27.65
CA GLU A 502 -26.48 26.08 -27.60
C GLU A 502 -25.58 26.39 -26.40
N VAL A 503 -25.96 25.93 -25.21
CA VAL A 503 -25.15 26.06 -23.98
C VAL A 503 -23.78 25.43 -24.19
N ALA A 504 -23.73 24.18 -24.64
CA ALA A 504 -22.49 23.45 -24.84
C ALA A 504 -21.56 24.18 -25.82
N CYS A 505 -22.09 24.70 -26.93
CA CYS A 505 -21.32 25.47 -27.92
C CYS A 505 -20.80 26.80 -27.38
N LYS A 506 -21.57 27.52 -26.55
CA LYS A 506 -21.13 28.78 -25.93
C LYS A 506 -19.99 28.57 -24.92
N VAL A 507 -19.99 27.44 -24.22
CA VAL A 507 -19.01 27.12 -23.17
C VAL A 507 -17.75 26.46 -23.74
N ALA A 508 -17.86 25.57 -24.74
CA ALA A 508 -16.75 24.71 -25.22
C ALA A 508 -15.44 25.46 -25.56
N GLY A 509 -15.52 26.65 -26.13
CA GLY A 509 -14.33 27.43 -26.52
C GLY A 509 -13.67 28.25 -25.40
N ARG A 510 -14.21 28.23 -24.17
CA ARG A 510 -13.74 29.09 -23.07
C ARG A 510 -12.59 28.52 -22.24
N PRO A 511 -12.62 27.23 -21.84
CA PRO A 511 -11.67 26.70 -20.88
C PRO A 511 -10.22 26.60 -21.40
N LYS A 512 -10.01 26.58 -22.73
CA LYS A 512 -8.68 26.55 -23.40
C LYS A 512 -7.68 25.58 -22.73
N GLY A 513 -8.09 24.33 -22.53
CA GLY A 513 -7.26 23.30 -21.89
C GLY A 513 -7.32 23.23 -20.36
N MET A 514 -8.16 24.03 -19.68
CA MET A 514 -8.33 23.98 -18.23
C MET A 514 -9.68 23.36 -17.82
N PHE A 515 -9.70 22.07 -17.49
CA PHE A 515 -10.92 21.38 -17.01
C PHE A 515 -11.57 22.06 -15.80
N LEU A 516 -10.76 22.57 -14.87
CA LEU A 516 -11.27 23.25 -13.70
C LEU A 516 -12.14 24.46 -14.08
N LEU A 517 -11.74 25.24 -15.08
CA LEU A 517 -12.55 26.36 -15.57
C LEU A 517 -13.85 25.87 -16.23
N ALA A 518 -13.81 24.79 -17.01
CA ALA A 518 -15.02 24.17 -17.58
C ALA A 518 -16.01 23.77 -16.48
N ARG A 519 -15.49 23.14 -15.42
CA ARG A 519 -16.28 22.76 -14.25
C ARG A 519 -16.88 23.97 -13.53
N LEU A 520 -16.07 24.97 -13.20
CA LEU A 520 -16.54 26.18 -12.51
C LEU A 520 -17.63 26.90 -13.31
N ILE A 521 -17.52 26.97 -14.63
CA ILE A 521 -18.56 27.55 -15.49
C ILE A 521 -19.83 26.71 -15.44
N MET A 522 -19.76 25.38 -15.62
CA MET A 522 -20.96 24.53 -15.61
C MET A 522 -21.65 24.51 -14.24
N ASP A 523 -20.88 24.46 -13.16
CA ASP A 523 -21.39 24.52 -11.78
C ASP A 523 -22.08 25.86 -11.54
N ASN A 524 -21.49 26.96 -12.04
CA ASN A 524 -22.06 28.29 -11.95
C ASN A 524 -23.43 28.39 -12.66
N LEU A 525 -23.58 27.75 -13.83
CA LEU A 525 -24.84 27.72 -14.59
C LEU A 525 -25.90 26.87 -13.89
N LEU A 526 -25.52 25.71 -13.34
CA LEU A 526 -26.43 24.82 -12.60
C LEU A 526 -26.94 25.42 -11.30
N GLU A 527 -26.19 26.36 -10.71
CA GLU A 527 -26.61 27.10 -9.52
C GLU A 527 -27.62 28.23 -9.79
N GLN A 528 -27.99 28.50 -11.05
CA GLN A 528 -28.96 29.56 -11.33
C GLN A 528 -30.38 29.15 -10.98
N GLU A 529 -31.24 30.12 -10.64
CA GLU A 529 -32.64 29.85 -10.30
C GLU A 529 -33.53 29.85 -11.54
N THR A 530 -33.18 30.65 -12.55
CA THR A 530 -33.99 30.84 -13.75
C THR A 530 -33.18 30.75 -15.03
N TRP A 531 -33.84 30.41 -16.13
CA TRP A 531 -33.21 30.47 -17.47
C TRP A 531 -32.72 31.87 -17.81
N GLU A 532 -33.40 32.92 -17.36
CA GLU A 532 -32.96 34.30 -17.58
C GLU A 532 -31.57 34.54 -16.98
N ASP A 533 -31.35 34.05 -15.76
CA ASP A 533 -30.05 34.13 -15.09
C ASP A 533 -28.99 33.27 -15.80
N VAL A 534 -29.35 32.05 -16.23
CA VAL A 534 -28.46 31.19 -17.04
C VAL A 534 -28.03 31.91 -18.32
N ASN A 535 -28.98 32.48 -19.06
CA ASN A 535 -28.70 33.17 -20.32
C ASN A 535 -27.86 34.44 -20.10
N LYS A 536 -28.04 35.12 -18.96
CA LYS A 536 -27.22 36.26 -18.56
C LYS A 536 -25.77 35.84 -18.30
N GLU A 537 -25.54 34.74 -17.57
CA GLU A 537 -24.18 34.21 -17.34
C GLU A 537 -23.54 33.68 -18.63
N LEU A 538 -24.33 33.16 -19.58
CA LEU A 538 -23.88 32.76 -20.93
C LEU A 538 -23.54 33.94 -21.86
N GLY A 539 -23.87 35.18 -21.47
CA GLY A 539 -23.53 36.38 -22.22
C GLY A 539 -22.03 36.49 -22.48
N THR A 540 -21.64 36.88 -23.70
CA THR A 540 -20.24 36.84 -24.17
C THR A 540 -19.24 37.69 -23.37
N GLY A 541 -19.73 38.68 -22.61
CA GLY A 541 -18.96 39.54 -21.71
C GLY A 541 -18.91 39.09 -20.25
N ILE A 542 -19.73 38.11 -19.85
CA ILE A 542 -19.83 37.62 -18.47
C ILE A 542 -19.20 36.24 -18.33
N LEU A 543 -19.32 35.41 -19.37
CA LEU A 543 -18.79 34.05 -19.39
C LEU A 543 -17.26 34.06 -19.26
N HIS A 544 -16.79 33.46 -18.17
CA HIS A 544 -15.40 33.54 -17.71
C HIS A 544 -14.42 32.92 -18.72
N ARG A 545 -13.35 33.65 -19.01
CA ARG A 545 -12.23 33.16 -19.85
C ARG A 545 -10.99 32.84 -19.02
N ARG A 546 -10.95 33.32 -17.79
CA ARG A 546 -9.88 33.09 -16.82
C ARG A 546 -10.47 32.51 -15.55
N ILE A 547 -9.67 31.71 -14.85
CA ILE A 547 -10.08 31.13 -13.58
C ILE A 547 -10.34 32.20 -12.51
N ASP A 548 -9.55 33.28 -12.50
CA ASP A 548 -9.70 34.44 -11.62
C ASP A 548 -11.08 35.11 -11.78
N GLU A 549 -11.58 35.21 -13.02
CA GLU A 549 -12.91 35.77 -13.31
C GLU A 549 -14.02 34.87 -12.76
N ALA A 550 -13.85 33.54 -12.86
CA ALA A 550 -14.80 32.57 -12.32
C ALA A 550 -14.86 32.62 -10.78
N TYR A 551 -13.70 32.66 -10.11
CA TYR A 551 -13.66 32.84 -8.66
C TYR A 551 -14.20 34.20 -8.23
N GLY A 552 -13.87 35.27 -8.94
CA GLY A 552 -14.42 36.61 -8.70
C GLY A 552 -15.95 36.62 -8.77
N ARG A 553 -16.53 35.90 -9.73
CA ARG A 553 -17.99 35.75 -9.84
C ARG A 553 -18.60 35.01 -8.65
N MET A 554 -17.94 33.95 -8.16
CA MET A 554 -18.37 33.26 -6.94
C MET A 554 -18.33 34.20 -5.73
N LEU A 555 -17.26 34.97 -5.56
CA LEU A 555 -17.17 35.95 -4.48
C LEU A 555 -18.23 37.04 -4.59
N LEU A 556 -18.57 37.52 -5.79
CA LEU A 556 -19.66 38.48 -6.00
C LEU A 556 -21.01 37.93 -5.54
N ARG A 557 -21.29 36.64 -5.73
CA ARG A 557 -22.52 36.00 -5.22
C ARG A 557 -22.55 35.97 -3.70
N ILE A 558 -21.43 35.61 -3.08
CA ILE A 558 -21.28 35.65 -1.62
C ILE A 558 -21.53 37.07 -1.10
N ARG A 559 -20.98 38.08 -1.78
CA ARG A 559 -21.14 39.50 -1.41
C ARG A 559 -22.59 40.00 -1.49
N LYS A 560 -23.49 39.36 -2.26
CA LYS A 560 -24.93 39.69 -2.27
C LYS A 560 -25.60 39.44 -0.91
N HIS A 561 -25.01 38.61 -0.06
CA HIS A 561 -25.47 38.35 1.30
C HIS A 561 -24.53 39.02 2.31
N GLU A 562 -24.63 40.36 2.46
CA GLU A 562 -23.70 41.16 3.29
C GLU A 562 -23.51 40.61 4.71
N ASN A 563 -24.58 40.14 5.35
CA ASN A 563 -24.54 39.55 6.70
C ASN A 563 -23.69 38.28 6.81
N ALA A 564 -23.42 37.59 5.69
CA ALA A 564 -22.62 36.36 5.67
C ALA A 564 -21.12 36.64 5.45
N ILE A 565 -20.73 37.83 4.96
CA ILE A 565 -19.35 38.14 4.54
C ILE A 565 -18.33 37.94 5.67
N PRO A 566 -18.52 38.46 6.90
CA PRO A 566 -17.53 38.27 7.96
C PRO A 566 -17.29 36.80 8.29
N ARG A 567 -18.36 35.99 8.27
CA ARG A 567 -18.29 34.56 8.53
C ARG A 567 -17.57 33.82 7.40
N VAL A 568 -17.88 34.15 6.15
CA VAL A 568 -17.22 33.54 4.99
C VAL A 568 -15.73 33.89 4.97
N LYS A 569 -15.36 35.15 5.25
CA LYS A 569 -13.96 35.55 5.39
C LYS A 569 -13.24 34.79 6.50
N ASN A 570 -13.91 34.55 7.63
CA ASN A 570 -13.32 33.74 8.71
C ASN A 570 -13.09 32.28 8.27
N ILE A 571 -14.12 31.63 7.69
CA ILE A 571 -14.02 30.24 7.23
C ILE A 571 -12.96 30.08 6.14
N LEU A 572 -13.03 30.88 5.08
CA LEU A 572 -12.06 30.81 3.99
C LEU A 572 -10.66 31.22 4.45
N GLY A 573 -10.55 32.15 5.41
CA GLY A 573 -9.29 32.52 6.04
C GLY A 573 -8.64 31.35 6.76
N MET A 574 -9.38 30.64 7.61
CA MET A 574 -8.91 29.42 8.29
C MET A 574 -8.46 28.37 7.27
N MET A 575 -9.29 28.08 6.27
CA MET A 575 -8.97 27.08 5.23
C MET A 575 -7.74 27.44 4.39
N THR A 576 -7.55 28.73 4.11
CA THR A 576 -6.42 29.25 3.31
C THR A 576 -5.09 28.99 4.03
N VAL A 577 -5.04 29.22 5.35
CA VAL A 577 -3.79 29.17 6.12
C VAL A 577 -3.54 27.85 6.84
N ALA A 578 -4.57 26.99 6.92
CA ALA A 578 -4.51 25.72 7.62
C ALA A 578 -3.37 24.81 7.12
N LYS A 579 -2.79 23.99 7.99
CA LYS A 579 -1.62 23.13 7.70
C LYS A 579 -1.98 21.74 7.18
N ARG A 580 -3.26 21.38 7.33
CA ARG A 580 -3.92 20.24 6.71
C ARG A 580 -5.37 20.63 6.37
N PRO A 581 -6.07 19.88 5.49
CA PRO A 581 -7.51 20.00 5.36
C PRO A 581 -8.20 19.94 6.73
N LEU A 582 -9.15 20.85 6.95
CA LEU A 582 -9.93 20.92 8.19
C LEU A 582 -11.17 20.04 8.05
N TRP A 583 -11.57 19.39 9.14
CA TRP A 583 -12.87 18.70 9.20
C TRP A 583 -14.01 19.70 9.50
N LEU A 584 -15.22 19.36 9.09
CA LEU A 584 -16.41 20.19 9.29
C LEU A 584 -16.63 20.48 10.78
N HIS A 585 -16.45 19.48 11.63
CA HIS A 585 -16.55 19.63 13.08
C HIS A 585 -15.46 20.55 13.64
N GLU A 586 -14.24 20.52 13.09
CA GLU A 586 -13.16 21.44 13.48
C GLU A 586 -13.49 22.89 13.12
N ILE A 587 -14.01 23.13 11.92
CA ILE A 587 -14.48 24.46 11.49
C ILE A 587 -15.61 24.93 12.40
N GLN A 588 -16.58 24.07 12.70
CA GLN A 588 -17.67 24.41 13.62
C GLN A 588 -17.16 24.69 15.04
N GLY A 589 -16.24 23.89 15.56
CA GLY A 589 -15.59 24.09 16.85
C GLY A 589 -14.89 25.44 16.90
N ALA A 590 -14.05 25.73 15.90
CA ALA A 590 -13.33 26.99 15.76
C ALA A 590 -14.25 28.21 15.76
N LEU A 591 -15.38 28.15 15.04
CA LEU A 591 -16.36 29.25 14.99
C LEU A 591 -17.16 29.44 16.29
N SER A 592 -17.21 28.40 17.13
CA SER A 592 -17.95 28.42 18.40
C SER A 592 -17.11 28.99 19.56
N ILE A 593 -15.80 29.16 19.37
CA ILE A 593 -14.89 29.73 20.36
C ILE A 593 -15.13 31.24 20.49
N ARG A 594 -15.25 31.71 21.73
CA ARG A 594 -15.38 33.12 22.09
C ARG A 594 -14.15 33.54 22.89
N LEU A 595 -13.33 34.38 22.26
CA LEU A 595 -12.06 34.84 22.84
C LEU A 595 -12.29 35.79 24.04
N ASP A 596 -13.31 36.64 23.98
CA ASP A 596 -13.56 37.69 24.97
C ASP A 596 -13.95 37.15 26.35
N ASP A 597 -14.73 36.07 26.41
CA ASP A 597 -15.25 35.47 27.64
C ASP A 597 -14.64 34.10 27.94
N LYS A 598 -13.63 33.67 27.15
CA LYS A 598 -12.96 32.38 27.24
C LYS A 598 -13.93 31.19 27.30
N SER A 599 -14.97 31.23 26.47
CA SER A 599 -16.04 30.22 26.45
C SER A 599 -16.27 29.61 25.07
N ILE A 600 -17.02 28.50 25.04
CA ILE A 600 -17.40 27.81 23.80
C ILE A 600 -18.92 27.79 23.73
N ASP A 601 -19.46 28.43 22.70
CA ASP A 601 -20.91 28.59 22.50
C ASP A 601 -21.37 27.84 21.24
N LEU A 602 -21.38 26.51 21.34
CA LEU A 602 -21.80 25.64 20.24
C LEU A 602 -23.30 25.77 19.93
N GLU A 603 -24.14 25.94 20.94
CA GLU A 603 -25.59 25.94 20.76
C GLU A 603 -26.09 27.14 19.94
N HIS A 604 -25.61 28.35 20.26
CA HIS A 604 -26.05 29.56 19.55
C HIS A 604 -25.25 29.82 18.27
N ARG A 605 -24.04 29.25 18.14
CA ARG A 605 -23.17 29.45 16.95
C ARG A 605 -23.13 28.25 15.99
N LYS A 606 -23.94 27.21 16.21
CA LYS A 606 -24.06 26.06 15.29
C LYS A 606 -24.48 26.53 13.90
N ILE A 607 -23.65 26.25 12.91
CA ILE A 607 -23.99 26.42 11.51
C ILE A 607 -25.05 25.37 11.15
N ARG A 608 -26.23 25.85 10.72
CA ARG A 608 -27.34 24.98 10.28
C ARG A 608 -27.40 24.76 8.77
N LYS A 609 -26.67 25.56 8.00
CA LYS A 609 -26.62 25.46 6.53
C LYS A 609 -25.37 24.69 6.14
N HIS A 610 -25.45 23.91 5.07
CA HIS A 610 -24.28 23.26 4.50
C HIS A 610 -23.19 24.30 4.15
N LEU A 611 -21.91 23.99 4.36
CA LEU A 611 -20.81 24.94 4.10
C LEU A 611 -20.81 25.48 2.67
N LYS A 612 -21.12 24.61 1.69
CA LYS A 612 -21.28 25.01 0.28
C LYS A 612 -22.37 26.06 0.07
N ALA A 613 -23.42 26.08 0.89
CA ALA A 613 -24.46 27.12 0.82
C ALA A 613 -24.02 28.47 1.43
N ILE A 614 -22.93 28.47 2.22
CA ILE A 614 -22.38 29.67 2.87
C ILE A 614 -21.22 30.24 2.05
N CYS A 615 -20.27 29.39 1.69
CA CYS A 615 -19.06 29.76 0.97
C CYS A 615 -19.18 29.61 -0.55
N GLY A 616 -20.28 29.04 -1.07
CA GLY A 616 -20.44 28.73 -2.49
C GLY A 616 -19.55 27.58 -2.95
N SER A 617 -19.49 27.37 -4.26
CA SER A 617 -18.68 26.31 -4.91
C SER A 617 -17.16 26.52 -4.86
N ILE A 618 -16.66 27.54 -4.13
CA ILE A 618 -15.22 27.67 -3.85
C ILE A 618 -14.73 26.62 -2.83
N VAL A 619 -15.66 26.00 -2.10
CA VAL A 619 -15.41 24.96 -1.09
C VAL A 619 -16.01 23.63 -1.54
N GLU A 620 -15.27 22.55 -1.33
CA GLU A 620 -15.74 21.17 -1.43
C GLU A 620 -15.78 20.52 -0.04
N VAL A 621 -16.83 19.72 0.19
CA VAL A 621 -16.98 18.88 1.38
C VAL A 621 -16.98 17.44 0.89
N HIS A 622 -16.04 16.63 1.36
CA HIS A 622 -15.87 15.23 0.97
C HIS A 622 -16.64 14.28 1.91
N GLU A 623 -16.72 12.98 1.57
CA GLU A 623 -17.54 11.97 2.28
C GLU A 623 -17.25 11.80 3.79
N TYR A 624 -16.10 12.27 4.27
CA TYR A 624 -15.69 12.22 5.69
C TYR A 624 -15.69 13.57 6.37
N ASP A 625 -16.51 14.48 5.86
CA ASP A 625 -16.61 15.86 6.35
C ASP A 625 -15.27 16.62 6.30
N SER A 626 -14.28 16.15 5.52
CA SER A 626 -13.10 16.97 5.24
C SER A 626 -13.47 18.08 4.27
N VAL A 627 -13.00 19.28 4.57
CA VAL A 627 -13.36 20.50 3.87
C VAL A 627 -12.12 21.08 3.22
N GLU A 628 -12.18 21.23 1.90
CA GLU A 628 -11.08 21.71 1.08
C GLU A 628 -11.53 22.86 0.18
N LEU A 629 -10.59 23.71 -0.23
CA LEU A 629 -10.84 24.61 -1.34
C LEU A 629 -10.95 23.78 -2.62
N ILE A 630 -11.80 24.19 -3.56
CA ILE A 630 -12.07 23.44 -4.80
C ILE A 630 -10.80 23.10 -5.59
N HIS A 631 -9.74 23.92 -5.45
CA HIS A 631 -8.41 23.67 -5.99
C HIS A 631 -7.40 24.63 -5.36
N HIS A 632 -6.09 24.32 -5.42
CA HIS A 632 -5.04 25.20 -4.90
C HIS A 632 -5.05 26.61 -5.53
N THR A 633 -5.45 26.72 -6.81
CA THR A 633 -5.59 28.00 -7.52
C THR A 633 -6.62 28.93 -6.87
N ALA A 634 -7.61 28.39 -6.15
CA ALA A 634 -8.57 29.20 -5.40
C ALA A 634 -7.88 29.90 -4.23
N LYS A 635 -6.95 29.22 -3.53
CA LYS A 635 -6.16 29.83 -2.46
C LYS A 635 -5.34 31.00 -3.00
N THR A 636 -4.59 30.78 -4.07
CA THR A 636 -3.77 31.82 -4.71
C THR A 636 -4.62 33.01 -5.12
N PHE A 637 -5.81 32.78 -5.67
CA PHE A 637 -6.75 33.85 -6.03
C PHE A 637 -7.23 34.65 -4.80
N LEU A 638 -7.57 33.98 -3.70
CA LEU A 638 -8.05 34.63 -2.47
C LEU A 638 -7.01 35.58 -1.85
N GLU A 639 -5.72 35.30 -2.06
CA GLU A 639 -4.58 36.08 -1.55
C GLU A 639 -4.16 37.25 -2.48
N GLN A 640 -4.58 37.23 -3.75
CA GLN A 640 -4.14 38.19 -4.76
C GLN A 640 -4.80 39.59 -4.65
N THR A 641 -4.09 40.64 -5.07
CA THR A 641 -4.57 42.03 -5.01
C THR A 641 -5.85 42.27 -5.81
N HIS A 642 -6.05 41.56 -6.92
CA HIS A 642 -7.24 41.73 -7.77
C HIS A 642 -8.51 41.06 -7.21
N SER A 643 -8.40 40.20 -6.18
CA SER A 643 -9.55 39.79 -5.37
C SER A 643 -9.83 40.77 -4.22
N GLU A 644 -9.18 41.94 -4.25
CA GLU A 644 -9.10 42.92 -3.16
C GLU A 644 -8.45 42.31 -1.89
N GLN A 645 -7.55 41.34 -2.07
CA GLN A 645 -7.02 40.50 -0.98
C GLN A 645 -8.17 40.01 -0.09
N PHE A 646 -9.15 39.34 -0.71
CA PHE A 646 -10.35 38.90 -0.01
C PHE A 646 -9.99 38.17 1.30
N ILE A 647 -8.89 37.39 1.25
CA ILE A 647 -8.16 36.88 2.41
C ILE A 647 -6.73 37.45 2.40
N ASN A 648 -6.32 38.07 3.51
CA ASN A 648 -4.93 38.38 3.77
C ASN A 648 -4.30 37.22 4.57
N ALA A 649 -3.36 36.49 3.96
CA ALA A 649 -2.78 35.28 4.55
C ALA A 649 -2.02 35.55 5.86
N ASP A 650 -1.37 36.70 6.00
CA ASP A 650 -0.65 37.05 7.23
C ASP A 650 -1.64 37.31 8.37
N ILE A 651 -2.68 38.11 8.13
CA ILE A 651 -3.75 38.35 9.11
C ILE A 651 -4.46 37.04 9.47
N ALA A 652 -4.76 36.19 8.49
CA ALA A 652 -5.41 34.91 8.74
C ALA A 652 -4.52 33.96 9.56
N ASN A 653 -3.21 33.88 9.30
CA ASN A 653 -2.29 33.09 10.12
C ASN A 653 -2.22 33.63 11.56
N ARG A 654 -2.19 34.96 11.73
CA ARG A 654 -2.21 35.60 13.06
C ARG A 654 -3.49 35.30 13.84
N ASN A 655 -4.64 35.38 13.17
CA ASN A 655 -5.94 35.02 13.73
C ASN A 655 -5.97 33.54 14.13
N MET A 656 -5.44 32.64 13.28
CA MET A 656 -5.40 31.20 13.56
C MET A 656 -4.50 30.89 14.77
N ALA A 657 -3.32 31.49 14.85
CA ALA A 657 -2.44 31.36 16.02
C ALA A 657 -3.11 31.87 17.31
N THR A 658 -3.74 33.05 17.25
CA THR A 658 -4.47 33.63 18.39
C THR A 658 -5.62 32.74 18.83
N LEU A 659 -6.39 32.20 17.88
CA LEU A 659 -7.49 31.28 18.15
C LEU A 659 -6.98 30.00 18.82
N CYS A 660 -6.00 29.33 18.22
CA CYS A 660 -5.44 28.08 18.76
C CYS A 660 -4.85 28.28 20.17
N MET A 661 -4.03 29.32 20.37
CA MET A 661 -3.39 29.57 21.66
C MET A 661 -4.42 29.97 22.72
N SER A 662 -5.37 30.84 22.38
CA SER A 662 -6.40 31.29 23.32
C SER A 662 -7.28 30.13 23.76
N TYR A 663 -7.71 29.32 22.80
CA TYR A 663 -8.45 28.11 23.06
C TYR A 663 -7.73 27.22 24.07
N LEU A 664 -6.43 26.96 23.88
CA LEU A 664 -5.58 26.17 24.79
C LEU A 664 -5.45 26.74 26.22
N THR A 665 -5.88 27.99 26.48
CA THR A 665 -5.91 28.58 27.84
C THR A 665 -7.27 28.51 28.53
N PHE A 666 -8.30 27.93 27.89
CA PHE A 666 -9.64 27.89 28.47
C PHE A 666 -9.72 26.90 29.64
N ASP A 667 -10.50 27.25 30.66
CA ASP A 667 -10.66 26.43 31.87
C ASP A 667 -11.16 25.02 31.54
N CYS A 668 -12.00 24.87 30.50
CA CYS A 668 -12.49 23.56 30.05
C CYS A 668 -11.39 22.63 29.53
N ILE A 669 -10.26 23.16 29.08
CA ILE A 669 -9.09 22.36 28.65
C ILE A 669 -8.17 22.06 29.83
N ALA A 670 -8.24 22.85 30.90
CA ALA A 670 -7.49 22.65 32.14
C ALA A 670 -8.12 21.65 33.13
N LEU A 671 -9.32 21.13 32.84
CA LEU A 671 -10.03 20.19 33.71
C LEU A 671 -9.31 18.82 33.77
N GLU A 672 -9.19 18.26 34.98
CA GLU A 672 -8.67 16.91 35.21
C GLU A 672 -9.65 15.81 34.72
N PHE A 673 -9.11 14.70 34.20
CA PHE A 673 -9.83 13.54 33.65
C PHE A 673 -10.94 12.95 34.52
N ASN A 674 -10.77 13.00 35.85
CA ASN A 674 -11.73 12.43 36.78
C ASN A 674 -12.95 13.34 37.00
N ASN A 675 -13.02 14.48 36.31
CA ASN A 675 -14.17 15.36 36.39
C ASN A 675 -15.31 14.84 35.50
N PRO A 676 -16.48 14.46 36.06
CA PRO A 676 -17.64 14.01 35.28
C PRO A 676 -18.18 15.06 34.29
N GLU A 677 -17.77 16.33 34.44
CA GLU A 677 -18.09 17.40 33.50
C GLU A 677 -17.33 17.29 32.17
N TYR A 678 -16.16 16.65 32.16
CA TYR A 678 -15.33 16.44 30.97
C TYR A 678 -16.08 15.71 29.85
N LEU A 679 -16.61 14.53 30.18
CA LEU A 679 -17.51 13.72 29.35
C LEU A 679 -18.65 14.50 28.71
N LYS A 680 -19.29 15.34 29.53
CA LYS A 680 -20.43 16.14 29.11
C LYS A 680 -20.01 17.17 28.07
N ARG A 681 -18.81 17.75 28.21
CA ARG A 681 -18.23 18.73 27.28
C ARG A 681 -17.74 18.08 25.98
N VAL A 682 -17.14 16.89 26.06
CA VAL A 682 -16.82 16.04 24.89
C VAL A 682 -18.07 15.75 24.07
N LYS A 683 -19.14 15.26 24.70
CA LYS A 683 -20.41 14.96 24.01
C LYS A 683 -21.12 16.21 23.46
N LYS A 684 -20.87 17.39 24.04
CA LYS A 684 -21.37 18.66 23.52
C LYS A 684 -20.60 19.17 22.32
N GLY A 685 -19.39 18.68 22.10
CA GLY A 685 -18.53 19.08 21.01
C GLY A 685 -17.49 20.15 21.32
N GLU A 686 -17.28 20.47 22.60
CA GLU A 686 -16.39 21.56 23.03
C GLU A 686 -14.91 21.31 22.70
N TYR A 687 -14.52 20.07 22.40
CA TYR A 687 -13.16 19.68 22.05
C TYR A 687 -12.90 19.50 20.55
N ALA A 688 -13.85 19.88 19.69
CA ALA A 688 -13.77 19.64 18.24
C ALA A 688 -12.51 20.22 17.56
N PHE A 689 -11.97 21.35 18.05
CA PHE A 689 -10.83 22.04 17.43
C PHE A 689 -9.51 21.82 18.20
N LEU A 690 -9.52 20.96 19.21
CA LEU A 690 -8.39 20.72 20.11
C LEU A 690 -7.19 20.12 19.39
N GLU A 691 -7.43 19.06 18.61
CA GLU A 691 -6.37 18.35 17.89
C GLU A 691 -5.58 19.29 16.98
N TYR A 692 -6.29 20.03 16.13
CA TYR A 692 -5.67 21.01 15.23
C TYR A 692 -4.88 22.08 16.00
N SER A 693 -5.48 22.64 17.06
CA SER A 693 -4.86 23.71 17.86
C SER A 693 -3.52 23.28 18.43
N ILE A 694 -3.43 22.03 18.88
CA ILE A 694 -2.23 21.47 19.48
C ILE A 694 -1.14 21.27 18.44
N CYS A 695 -1.48 20.63 17.33
CA CYS A 695 -0.51 20.23 16.32
C CYS A 695 0.04 21.41 15.51
N TYR A 696 -0.72 22.51 15.38
CA TYR A 696 -0.35 23.55 14.42
C TYR A 696 -0.25 24.97 14.98
N SER A 697 -0.58 25.20 16.26
CA SER A 697 -0.44 26.52 16.91
C SER A 697 0.95 27.12 16.73
N ILE A 698 2.00 26.33 16.98
CA ILE A 698 3.41 26.77 16.86
C ILE A 698 3.78 27.12 15.43
N GLN A 699 3.29 26.36 14.46
CA GLN A 699 3.55 26.64 13.05
C GLN A 699 2.90 27.96 12.60
N HIS A 700 1.70 28.27 13.10
CA HIS A 700 1.06 29.56 12.83
C HIS A 700 1.76 30.74 13.54
N MET A 701 2.35 30.53 14.73
CA MET A 701 3.11 31.57 15.45
C MET A 701 4.33 32.08 14.66
N ARG A 702 4.92 31.27 13.77
CA ARG A 702 6.07 31.68 12.94
C ARG A 702 5.78 32.93 12.09
N PHE A 703 4.52 33.19 11.74
CA PHE A 703 4.09 34.33 10.92
C PHE A 703 4.00 35.66 11.69
N PHE A 704 4.28 35.67 13.00
CA PHE A 704 4.49 36.91 13.77
C PHE A 704 5.93 37.43 13.68
N ARG A 705 6.90 36.61 13.22
CA ARG A 705 8.32 37.00 13.10
C ARG A 705 8.63 37.88 11.88
N SER A 706 7.76 37.94 10.87
CA SER A 706 7.99 38.74 9.65
C SER A 706 7.56 40.21 9.79
N ALA A 707 6.87 40.58 10.88
CA ALA A 707 6.27 41.90 11.10
C ALA A 707 6.96 42.70 12.23
N VAL A 708 8.28 42.52 12.41
CA VAL A 708 9.07 43.05 13.55
C VAL A 708 9.01 44.59 13.70
N ASN A 709 8.52 45.32 12.71
CA ASN A 709 8.46 46.79 12.76
C ASN A 709 7.12 47.38 13.20
N GLU A 710 6.02 46.62 13.35
CA GLU A 710 4.71 47.25 13.63
C GLU A 710 3.84 46.67 14.76
N VAL A 711 4.14 45.52 15.38
CA VAL A 711 3.24 45.00 16.44
C VAL A 711 3.99 44.35 17.62
N SER A 712 4.31 45.12 18.66
CA SER A 712 4.91 44.56 19.90
C SER A 712 3.87 43.97 20.86
N GLU A 713 2.65 44.51 20.93
CA GLU A 713 1.63 44.09 21.91
C GLU A 713 1.03 42.71 21.61
N GLU A 714 0.72 42.38 20.34
CA GLU A 714 0.18 41.05 19.97
C GLU A 714 1.20 39.93 20.21
N ILE A 715 2.49 40.19 19.96
CA ILE A 715 3.57 39.24 20.25
C ILE A 715 3.69 39.01 21.76
N HIS A 716 3.66 40.08 22.56
CA HIS A 716 3.66 39.96 24.03
C HIS A 716 2.43 39.22 24.55
N PHE A 717 1.25 39.46 23.96
CA PHE A 717 0.01 38.75 24.31
C PHE A 717 0.12 37.25 24.02
N LEU A 718 0.63 36.87 22.85
CA LEU A 718 0.84 35.46 22.49
C LEU A 718 1.94 34.77 23.31
N MET A 719 3.02 35.49 23.64
CA MET A 719 4.04 34.99 24.57
C MET A 719 3.47 34.79 25.98
N LYS A 720 2.65 35.73 26.46
CA LYS A 720 1.94 35.54 27.72
C LYS A 720 1.01 34.33 27.64
N LEU A 721 0.29 34.16 26.55
CA LEU A 721 -0.58 33.01 26.30
C LEU A 721 0.18 31.69 26.26
N SER A 722 1.36 31.64 25.64
CA SER A 722 2.18 30.43 25.65
C SER A 722 2.69 30.10 27.06
N HIS A 723 3.04 31.11 27.86
CA HIS A 723 3.35 30.93 29.28
C HIS A 723 2.13 30.47 30.09
N ASP A 724 0.95 31.07 29.88
CA ASP A 724 -0.30 30.71 30.55
C ASP A 724 -0.71 29.26 30.23
N VAL A 725 -0.60 28.81 28.96
CA VAL A 725 -0.79 27.40 28.58
C VAL A 725 0.20 26.50 29.35
N LEU A 726 1.48 26.86 29.37
CA LEU A 726 2.51 26.07 30.04
C LEU A 726 2.31 26.00 31.55
N ASP A 727 1.86 27.08 32.18
CA ASP A 727 1.65 27.18 33.63
C ASP A 727 0.33 26.53 34.08
N LEU A 728 -0.76 26.71 33.33
CA LEU A 728 -2.06 26.10 33.59
C LEU A 728 -1.95 24.57 33.61
N HIS A 729 -1.23 24.02 32.65
CA HIS A 729 -1.01 22.59 32.58
C HIS A 729 0.11 22.10 33.49
N SER A 730 1.03 22.94 33.96
CA SER A 730 2.14 22.53 34.84
C SER A 730 1.73 21.90 36.18
N LYS A 731 0.54 22.23 36.72
CA LYS A 731 0.04 21.68 37.99
C LYS A 731 -0.51 20.25 37.85
N VAL A 732 -1.23 19.98 36.76
CA VAL A 732 -1.70 18.64 36.38
C VAL A 732 -0.53 17.69 36.08
N LEU A 733 0.62 18.25 35.69
CA LEU A 733 1.87 17.52 35.41
C LEU A 733 2.69 17.16 36.64
N LEU A 734 2.32 17.65 37.84
CA LEU A 734 3.01 17.41 39.11
C LEU A 734 2.18 16.53 40.07
N SER A 735 0.87 16.41 39.87
CA SER A 735 0.02 15.42 40.53
C SER A 735 0.28 14.04 39.91
N GLY A 736 1.08 13.21 40.59
CA GLY A 736 1.60 11.93 40.13
C GLY A 736 0.60 10.79 39.85
N ASP A 737 -0.66 11.08 39.54
CA ASP A 737 -1.67 10.10 39.13
C ASP A 737 -1.54 9.78 37.63
N THR A 738 -0.39 9.20 37.27
CA THR A 738 -0.32 8.35 36.07
C THR A 738 -0.72 6.94 36.50
N PRO A 739 -1.66 6.26 35.83
CA PRO A 739 -2.02 4.90 36.18
C PRO A 739 -0.77 4.01 36.04
N LYS A 740 -0.25 3.57 37.19
CA LYS A 740 1.01 2.81 37.29
C LYS A 740 0.94 1.40 36.71
N ASN A 741 -0.18 0.96 36.14
CA ASN A 741 -0.34 -0.39 35.64
C ASN A 741 -0.81 -0.37 34.19
N GLY A 742 0.13 -0.70 33.31
CA GLY A 742 -0.12 -0.95 31.90
C GLY A 742 -1.22 -1.98 31.69
N ARG A 743 -2.27 -1.56 30.99
CA ARG A 743 -3.15 -2.34 30.11
C ARG A 743 -4.17 -1.37 29.54
N TYR A 744 -3.78 -0.65 28.49
CA TYR A 744 -4.74 0.02 27.63
C TYR A 744 -5.06 -0.94 26.48
N ILE A 745 -6.32 -1.36 26.44
CA ILE A 745 -6.84 -2.41 25.58
C ILE A 745 -7.13 -1.83 24.21
N ALA A 746 -6.68 -2.54 23.18
CA ALA A 746 -6.81 -2.19 21.78
C ALA A 746 -8.27 -2.09 21.31
N THR A 747 -8.63 -0.98 20.65
CA THR A 747 -9.81 -0.90 19.77
C THR A 747 -9.52 -0.20 18.44
N ALA A 748 -9.64 -1.01 17.39
CA ALA A 748 -10.05 -0.80 15.99
C ALA A 748 -9.45 0.26 15.04
N ASP A 749 -8.79 1.33 15.46
CA ASP A 749 -8.10 2.21 14.48
C ASP A 749 -6.83 2.86 15.06
N GLN A 750 -5.76 2.07 15.07
CA GLN A 750 -4.44 2.48 15.57
C GLN A 750 -3.81 3.59 14.71
N GLU A 751 -4.10 3.66 13.40
CA GLU A 751 -3.35 4.49 12.45
C GLU A 751 -3.53 6.00 12.68
N ALA A 752 -4.75 6.45 12.97
CA ALA A 752 -5.05 7.87 13.22
C ALA A 752 -4.43 8.39 14.53
N THR A 753 -4.38 7.53 15.56
CA THR A 753 -3.85 7.88 16.89
C THR A 753 -2.33 8.04 16.87
N TRP A 754 -1.63 7.30 16.00
CA TRP A 754 -0.18 7.40 15.84
C TRP A 754 0.24 8.54 14.88
N LYS A 755 -0.54 8.84 13.83
CA LYS A 755 -0.31 10.05 13.02
C LYS A 755 -0.34 11.32 13.86
N LEU A 756 -1.30 11.43 14.79
CA LEU A 756 -1.36 12.54 15.74
C LEU A 756 -0.07 12.68 16.58
N LEU A 757 0.52 11.57 16.99
CA LEU A 757 1.78 11.52 17.74
C LEU A 757 2.99 11.96 16.91
N ASP A 758 3.05 11.57 15.64
CA ASP A 758 4.10 12.03 14.73
C ASP A 758 3.97 13.53 14.45
N HIS A 759 2.74 14.06 14.30
CA HIS A 759 2.50 15.50 14.11
C HIS A 759 2.88 16.34 15.34
N VAL A 760 2.64 15.79 16.53
CA VAL A 760 3.09 16.35 17.81
C VAL A 760 4.62 16.31 17.90
N GLN A 761 5.27 15.24 17.44
CA GLN A 761 6.72 15.08 17.41
C GLN A 761 7.42 15.99 16.37
N GLU A 762 6.80 16.26 15.22
CA GLU A 762 7.33 17.23 14.26
C GLU A 762 7.11 18.68 14.73
N SER A 763 6.04 18.93 15.50
CA SER A 763 5.88 20.20 16.23
C SER A 763 6.99 20.41 17.27
N PHE A 764 7.52 19.33 17.85
CA PHE A 764 8.73 19.35 18.69
C PHE A 764 9.98 19.76 17.91
N GLU A 765 10.19 19.22 16.71
CA GLU A 765 11.34 19.53 15.85
C GLU A 765 11.28 20.96 15.31
N ALA A 766 10.06 21.42 14.97
CA ALA A 766 9.76 22.78 14.58
C ALA A 766 10.00 23.80 15.71
N ALA A 767 9.72 23.43 16.97
CA ALA A 767 10.05 24.22 18.16
C ALA A 767 11.55 24.19 18.49
N HIS A 768 12.25 23.08 18.22
CA HIS A 768 13.70 22.97 18.39
C HIS A 768 14.50 23.85 17.41
N THR A 769 14.04 23.96 16.15
CA THR A 769 14.65 24.85 15.16
C THR A 769 14.46 26.34 15.49
N ILE A 770 13.39 26.71 16.20
CA ILE A 770 13.12 28.08 16.66
C ILE A 770 14.12 28.54 17.75
N ASP A 771 14.63 27.60 18.55
CA ASP A 771 15.50 27.84 19.70
C ASP A 771 17.00 27.88 19.31
N ASN A 772 17.39 27.16 18.24
CA ASN A 772 18.79 27.11 17.79
C ASN A 772 19.29 28.36 17.04
N ASP A 773 18.40 29.26 16.61
CA ASP A 773 18.77 30.52 15.92
C ASP A 773 18.67 31.77 16.81
N SER A 774 18.24 31.67 18.07
CA SER A 774 18.33 32.77 19.05
C SER A 774 17.95 32.32 20.47
N ASP A 775 18.87 32.47 21.41
CA ASP A 775 18.73 32.26 22.88
C ASP A 775 17.72 33.21 23.58
N GLN A 776 16.73 33.78 22.87
CA GLN A 776 15.89 34.88 23.38
C GLN A 776 14.42 34.54 23.65
N LEU A 777 13.93 33.32 23.37
CA LEU A 777 12.50 32.96 23.57
C LEU A 777 12.20 32.12 24.81
N GLY A 778 13.21 31.53 25.48
CA GLY A 778 13.05 30.96 26.83
C GLY A 778 11.93 29.92 27.00
N PHE A 779 11.66 29.07 26.00
CA PHE A 779 10.60 28.06 26.07
C PHE A 779 11.01 26.83 26.91
N PRO A 780 10.25 26.40 27.93
CA PRO A 780 10.57 25.21 28.70
C PRO A 780 10.15 23.91 27.97
N LYS A 781 11.08 23.39 27.15
CA LYS A 781 10.98 22.12 26.38
C LYS A 781 10.32 20.93 27.13
N PRO A 782 10.56 20.67 28.43
CA PRO A 782 9.97 19.53 29.13
C PRO A 782 8.48 19.68 29.49
N LYS A 783 7.99 20.92 29.64
CA LYS A 783 6.60 21.20 30.05
C LYS A 783 5.63 21.03 28.87
N LEU A 784 6.05 21.45 27.68
CA LEU A 784 5.31 21.27 26.43
C LEU A 784 5.13 19.78 26.08
N TYR A 785 6.18 18.96 26.28
CA TYR A 785 6.15 17.50 26.06
C TYR A 785 5.16 16.77 26.94
N ARG A 786 5.08 17.20 28.19
CA ARG A 786 4.14 16.65 29.16
C ARG A 786 2.70 17.09 28.89
N LEU A 787 2.46 18.33 28.47
CA LEU A 787 1.15 18.81 28.02
C LEU A 787 0.62 17.97 26.85
N LEU A 788 1.48 17.67 25.88
CA LEU A 788 1.11 16.91 24.68
C LEU A 788 0.79 15.44 25.00
N LEU A 789 1.53 14.82 25.94
CA LEU A 789 1.20 13.49 26.48
C LEU A 789 -0.11 13.48 27.28
N HIS A 790 -0.41 14.57 28.00
CA HIS A 790 -1.66 14.72 28.74
C HIS A 790 -2.85 14.84 27.79
N ILE A 791 -2.74 15.63 26.72
CA ILE A 791 -3.83 15.79 25.75
C ILE A 791 -4.03 14.55 24.88
N ARG A 792 -2.96 13.79 24.61
CA ARG A 792 -3.09 12.44 24.05
C ARG A 792 -4.03 11.56 24.89
N GLY A 793 -3.88 11.58 26.22
CA GLY A 793 -4.79 10.89 27.12
C GLY A 793 -6.24 11.40 27.00
N LEU A 794 -6.45 12.71 26.79
CA LEU A 794 -7.78 13.32 26.61
C LEU A 794 -8.46 12.79 25.35
N VAL A 795 -7.75 12.73 24.22
CA VAL A 795 -8.30 12.23 22.96
C VAL A 795 -8.59 10.72 23.03
N GLU A 796 -7.73 9.94 23.69
CA GLU A 796 -7.91 8.48 23.88
C GLU A 796 -9.11 8.18 24.81
N ALA A 797 -9.25 8.89 25.95
CA ALA A 797 -10.35 8.70 26.91
C ALA A 797 -11.73 9.13 26.35
N ALA A 798 -11.79 10.23 25.61
CA ALA A 798 -13.01 10.72 24.96
C ALA A 798 -13.59 9.72 23.93
N ARG A 799 -12.74 8.90 23.31
CA ARG A 799 -13.15 7.86 22.35
C ARG A 799 -13.64 6.58 23.03
N GLU A 800 -13.02 6.13 24.13
CA GLU A 800 -13.42 4.93 24.85
C GLU A 800 -14.90 4.99 25.31
N GLU A 801 -15.37 6.13 25.81
CA GLU A 801 -16.76 6.28 26.30
C GLU A 801 -17.82 6.41 25.20
N SER A 802 -17.40 6.61 23.95
CA SER A 802 -18.29 6.57 22.79
C SER A 802 -18.54 5.15 22.27
N THR A 803 -17.64 4.21 22.54
CA THR A 803 -17.79 2.80 22.12
C THR A 803 -18.87 2.05 22.93
N GLY A 804 -19.32 2.63 24.05
CA GLY A 804 -20.49 2.17 24.82
C GLY A 804 -21.81 2.83 24.44
N LEU A 805 -21.82 3.78 23.48
CA LEU A 805 -23.02 4.41 22.95
C LEU A 805 -23.27 3.86 21.54
N SER A 806 -24.51 3.41 21.27
CA SER A 806 -24.92 2.88 19.96
C SER A 806 -25.02 3.93 18.85
N THR A 807 -24.44 5.12 19.06
CA THR A 807 -24.48 6.25 18.13
C THR A 807 -23.04 6.73 17.94
N PRO A 808 -22.50 6.72 16.71
CA PRO A 808 -21.18 7.24 16.39
C PRO A 808 -20.98 8.63 16.97
N ILE A 809 -19.75 8.98 17.39
CA ILE A 809 -19.40 10.37 17.76
C ILE A 809 -19.84 11.36 16.67
N THR A 810 -19.85 10.95 15.40
CA THR A 810 -20.38 11.69 14.26
C THR A 810 -21.88 12.01 14.29
N GLU A 811 -22.68 11.37 15.14
CA GLU A 811 -24.10 11.72 15.33
C GLU A 811 -24.32 12.75 16.46
N ALA A 812 -23.32 12.97 17.32
CA ALA A 812 -23.34 14.00 18.36
C ALA A 812 -22.77 15.36 17.87
N TYR A 813 -21.87 15.33 16.88
CA TYR A 813 -21.36 16.51 16.16
C TYR A 813 -22.28 16.84 14.97
#